data_AF-A0A7W1FZM3-F1
#
_entry.id   AF-A0A7W1FZM3-F1
#
_cell.length_a   1.000
_cell.length_b   1.000
_cell.length_c   1.000
_cell.angle_alpha   90.00
_cell.angle_beta   90.00
_cell.angle_gamma   90.00
#
_symmetry.space_group_name_H-M   'P 1'
#
loop_
_entity.id
_entity.type
_entity.pdbx_description
1 polymer ?
#
loop_
_entity_poly.entity_id
_entity_poly.type
_entity_poly.pdbx_seq_one_letter_code
_entity_poly.pdbx_strand_id
1 'polypeptide(L)'
;IGPANNQHIPLDQQSFVIDKNPDALPYNEQNSLYGTMVNATGVRATNTTVSTIKAQPGNTLVQEINYSLFSARKLQPSEYTLNAKLGFISLNQQLNPDQVLGVAYQYTANGQVYNVGEFSDGGISAPSALYLKMLKGTATNTKHPMWDLMMKNIYSIGSYQINPKDFKLDVFYTNSATSTDINYLPVENEPLVTAKPLIQVLSLDNLNQQNDRVADGVFDFIDGVTINANNGRVIFPVTEPFGSYLRSKFQDPAGVVATKYAFDQLYDSTKASAQYSPEGQAHNRFKLKGQYQSSSSSEISLNAPNVPQGSVTVTAGGVQLTENVDYTVDYALGRVKIINEGILNSGTPIKISLESNALFAIQAKTLLATHFDYRISKDFNIGGTIMNLTERPVTKKVNIGDEPISNTIWGLDGNYRTEAPFLTRLVDKIPFIETKEMSTITAAAEYAYLIPGHSKAIGKSGNSYIDDFEGSQSTIDLRSAGAWSLASTPQGQKSLFPESEDDSLVTGFNRAKLAWYAIDPLFLRPTNNLTPANIDATAMSNNFAREIPETEVFPNKQSQNGQPTNIATFDLAYYPSERGQYNFDSKPTTVSRGLAANGSLNNPETRWGGIMRSIQTNDFESANIEYIQFWVMDPFNSDNTTPNSTGDLYFNIGNVSEDVLRDSYKSAENALPAPSTQPQNNGQNVPTDTTAWGIVPVVQPLVNAFNSDPGDRIHQDIGLDGLTNAVEQSFFANYLKDVQINAGVNAYNAVVGDPSADNYHYFLGTDYDNLKTVERYKNFNGVEGNSPISTGGPSTSATTIPNVEDINRDNNLSTVESYFQYHISLKPSDFAGGVGTNYITDIFTTTGQNIKDGSSKPIKWYQFKIPIKTPEAKIGGIDNFQSIRFMRMFVKGADKPVILRFARLELVRGEWRKYGFDLLTPGIYVPNDDATTRFDIAAVNIEENGSKQPVNYVLPPGIDRETNASSANLVKLNEQSMSLTVCNLDDGKSRAAYKNADLDVRS
;
A
#
# COMPACT_ATOMS: atom_id res chain seq x y z
N ILE A 1 -21.96 24.68 -3.46
CA ILE A 1 -22.12 25.60 -2.31
C ILE A 1 -23.35 25.11 -1.53
N GLY A 2 -23.12 24.27 -0.51
CA GLY A 2 -24.13 23.76 0.43
C GLY A 2 -24.13 24.56 1.75
N PRO A 3 -25.12 24.39 2.63
CA PRO A 3 -25.48 25.38 3.64
C PRO A 3 -24.63 25.32 4.92
N ALA A 4 -24.28 26.52 5.40
CA ALA A 4 -24.17 26.94 6.80
C ALA A 4 -23.41 26.02 7.79
N ASN A 5 -22.07 26.10 7.76
CA ASN A 5 -21.28 26.16 8.99
C ASN A 5 -20.33 27.36 8.90
N ASN A 6 -20.46 28.29 9.84
CA ASN A 6 -20.10 29.70 9.69
C ASN A 6 -18.60 30.02 9.84
N GLN A 7 -17.71 29.09 9.49
CA GLN A 7 -16.28 29.37 9.27
C GLN A 7 -15.74 28.47 8.15
N HIS A 8 -15.82 28.92 6.90
CA HIS A 8 -15.16 28.27 5.74
C HIS A 8 -13.62 28.31 5.82
N ILE A 9 -13.08 29.04 6.79
CA ILE A 9 -11.65 29.22 6.99
C ILE A 9 -11.25 28.48 8.26
N PRO A 10 -10.39 27.45 8.16
CA PRO A 10 -9.84 26.75 9.32
C PRO A 10 -9.23 27.72 10.35
N LEU A 11 -9.38 27.43 11.65
CA LEU A 11 -8.95 28.32 12.74
C LEU A 11 -7.47 28.75 12.62
N ASP A 12 -6.63 27.80 12.23
CA ASP A 12 -5.20 27.93 11.95
C ASP A 12 -4.88 28.86 10.77
N GLN A 13 -5.86 29.18 9.92
CA GLN A 13 -5.69 30.07 8.76
C GLN A 13 -6.36 31.43 8.94
N GLN A 14 -7.22 31.60 9.94
CA GLN A 14 -8.01 32.83 10.13
C GLN A 14 -7.16 34.07 10.34
N SER A 15 -5.97 33.91 10.93
CA SER A 15 -5.00 34.99 11.15
C SER A 15 -4.44 35.59 9.86
N PHE A 16 -4.50 34.85 8.74
CA PHE A 16 -3.95 35.29 7.45
C PHE A 16 -4.99 35.89 6.51
N VAL A 17 -6.28 35.75 6.82
CA VAL A 17 -7.35 36.18 5.92
C VAL A 17 -7.57 37.69 6.01
N ILE A 18 -7.34 38.38 4.89
CA ILE A 18 -7.58 39.82 4.73
C ILE A 18 -8.99 40.07 4.18
N ASP A 19 -9.42 39.31 3.17
CA ASP A 19 -10.74 39.40 2.54
C ASP A 19 -11.60 38.17 2.84
N LYS A 20 -12.85 38.40 3.28
CA LYS A 20 -13.85 37.35 3.56
C LYS A 20 -14.82 37.12 2.40
N ASN A 21 -14.65 37.83 1.29
CA ASN A 21 -15.50 37.67 0.11
C ASN A 21 -15.24 36.32 -0.58
N PRO A 22 -16.24 35.43 -0.67
CA PRO A 22 -16.09 34.14 -1.35
C PRO A 22 -15.86 34.27 -2.87
N ASP A 23 -16.18 35.42 -3.47
CA ASP A 23 -16.02 35.67 -4.92
C ASP A 23 -14.66 36.31 -5.28
N ALA A 24 -13.76 36.47 -4.30
CA ALA A 24 -12.43 37.01 -4.54
C ALA A 24 -11.58 36.05 -5.39
N LEU A 25 -11.03 36.57 -6.48
CA LEU A 25 -10.12 35.82 -7.35
C LEU A 25 -8.81 35.47 -6.61
N PRO A 26 -8.20 34.28 -6.84
CA PRO A 26 -6.97 33.88 -6.14
C PRO A 26 -5.73 34.61 -6.68
N TYR A 27 -4.93 35.21 -5.79
CA TYR A 27 -3.60 35.79 -6.07
C TYR A 27 -2.74 35.87 -4.80
N ASN A 28 -1.43 36.07 -4.93
CA ASN A 28 -0.49 36.04 -3.80
C ASN A 28 -0.83 37.00 -2.66
N GLU A 29 -1.32 38.20 -2.97
CA GLU A 29 -1.67 39.24 -1.99
C GLU A 29 -3.14 39.21 -1.56
N GLN A 30 -3.88 38.14 -1.89
CA GLN A 30 -5.25 37.93 -1.41
C GLN A 30 -5.30 37.73 0.12
N ASN A 31 -4.21 37.21 0.70
CA ASN A 31 -4.05 36.99 2.13
C ASN A 31 -2.67 37.51 2.59
N SER A 32 -2.44 37.57 3.90
CA SER A 32 -1.16 38.07 4.44
C SER A 32 -0.05 37.02 4.47
N LEU A 33 -0.36 35.74 4.22
CA LEU A 33 0.58 34.62 4.37
C LEU A 33 1.83 34.80 3.49
N TYR A 34 1.63 35.10 2.20
CA TYR A 34 2.75 35.29 1.28
C TYR A 34 3.65 36.45 1.71
N GLY A 35 3.06 37.60 2.08
CA GLY A 35 3.79 38.76 2.57
C GLY A 35 4.57 38.48 3.86
N THR A 36 3.98 37.75 4.81
CA THR A 36 4.66 37.34 6.05
C THR A 36 5.86 36.44 5.76
N MET A 37 5.73 35.45 4.88
CA MET A 37 6.82 34.50 4.57
C MET A 37 7.93 35.12 3.74
N VAL A 38 7.62 36.06 2.85
CA VAL A 38 8.65 36.79 2.08
C VAL A 38 9.49 37.71 2.98
N ASN A 39 8.88 38.30 4.01
CA ASN A 39 9.56 39.20 4.94
C ASN A 39 10.32 38.49 6.07
N ALA A 40 10.09 37.18 6.27
CA ALA A 40 10.78 36.38 7.27
C ALA A 40 12.12 35.84 6.74
N THR A 41 13.22 36.49 7.12
CA THR A 41 14.59 36.08 6.76
C THR A 41 14.86 34.66 7.26
N GLY A 42 15.16 33.72 6.35
CA GLY A 42 15.43 32.30 6.67
C GLY A 42 14.39 31.31 6.15
N VAL A 43 13.16 31.75 5.86
CA VAL A 43 12.09 30.85 5.35
C VAL A 43 12.39 30.29 3.95
N ARG A 44 13.34 30.89 3.22
CA ARG A 44 13.79 30.39 1.91
C ARG A 44 14.94 29.40 1.97
N ALA A 45 15.65 29.29 3.10
CA ALA A 45 16.79 28.41 3.20
C ALA A 45 16.32 27.04 3.67
N THR A 46 16.60 25.99 2.90
CA THR A 46 16.06 24.63 3.11
C THR A 46 16.30 24.10 4.53
N ASN A 47 17.45 24.43 5.12
CA ASN A 47 17.84 24.05 6.48
C ASN A 47 17.12 24.83 7.60
N THR A 48 16.76 26.09 7.39
CA THR A 48 16.19 26.95 8.45
C THR A 48 14.71 27.28 8.23
N THR A 49 14.12 26.80 7.15
CA THR A 49 12.72 27.10 6.78
C THR A 49 11.75 26.72 7.89
N VAL A 50 11.82 25.47 8.37
CA VAL A 50 10.87 24.93 9.35
C VAL A 50 11.02 25.64 10.70
N SER A 51 12.25 25.79 11.20
CA SER A 51 12.54 26.48 12.47
C SER A 51 12.14 27.96 12.40
N THR A 52 12.39 28.64 11.28
CA THR A 52 12.00 30.05 11.08
C THR A 52 10.49 30.24 11.04
N ILE A 53 9.74 29.32 10.42
CA ILE A 53 8.26 29.34 10.43
C ILE A 53 7.74 29.10 11.85
N LYS A 54 8.26 28.08 12.55
CA LYS A 54 7.88 27.77 13.94
C LYS A 54 8.14 28.95 14.88
N ALA A 55 9.24 29.68 14.69
CA ALA A 55 9.62 30.83 15.49
C ALA A 55 8.81 32.11 15.19
N GLN A 56 7.96 32.13 14.15
CA GLN A 56 7.15 33.31 13.85
C GLN A 56 6.19 33.65 15.01
N PRO A 57 6.14 34.91 15.47
CA PRO A 57 5.23 35.32 16.52
C PRO A 57 3.76 35.04 16.15
N GLY A 58 3.05 34.32 17.02
CA GLY A 58 1.64 33.96 16.78
C GLY A 58 1.44 32.91 15.68
N ASN A 59 2.48 32.15 15.32
CA ASN A 59 2.36 31.08 14.33
C ASN A 59 1.30 30.05 14.71
N THR A 60 0.32 29.88 13.83
CA THR A 60 -0.72 28.85 13.90
C THR A 60 -0.51 27.73 12.87
N LEU A 61 0.52 27.86 12.03
CA LEU A 61 0.78 26.94 10.92
C LEU A 61 1.44 25.65 11.42
N VAL A 62 0.86 24.53 11.02
CA VAL A 62 1.32 23.17 11.25
C VAL A 62 1.89 22.61 9.95
N GLN A 63 3.10 22.06 10.02
CA GLN A 63 3.73 21.37 8.89
C GLN A 63 2.88 20.15 8.47
N GLU A 64 2.90 19.79 7.19
CA GLU A 64 2.01 18.81 6.50
C GLU A 64 0.57 19.26 6.28
N ILE A 65 -0.02 20.03 7.20
CA ILE A 65 -1.38 20.54 7.04
C ILE A 65 -1.37 21.83 6.23
N ASN A 66 -0.59 22.82 6.67
CA ASN A 66 -0.60 24.16 6.08
C ASN A 66 0.52 24.38 5.07
N TYR A 67 1.68 23.79 5.30
CA TYR A 67 2.85 23.93 4.43
C TYR A 67 3.68 22.66 4.42
N SER A 68 4.54 22.53 3.41
CA SER A 68 5.50 21.45 3.32
C SER A 68 6.73 21.87 2.55
N LEU A 69 7.88 21.36 2.98
CA LEU A 69 9.18 21.62 2.37
C LEU A 69 9.65 20.35 1.68
N PHE A 70 9.84 20.41 0.36
CA PHE A 70 10.23 19.28 -0.46
C PHE A 70 11.14 19.70 -1.61
N SER A 71 12.12 18.85 -1.91
CA SER A 71 12.83 18.78 -3.17
C SER A 71 11.89 18.20 -4.23
N ALA A 72 11.38 19.06 -5.11
CA ALA A 72 10.38 18.68 -6.11
C ALA A 72 10.95 18.67 -7.54
N ARG A 73 10.42 17.78 -8.39
CA ARG A 73 10.66 17.80 -9.84
C ARG A 73 9.56 18.59 -10.54
N LYS A 74 9.92 19.49 -11.46
CA LYS A 74 8.97 20.17 -12.34
C LYS A 74 8.41 19.18 -13.37
N LEU A 75 7.09 19.00 -13.37
CA LEU A 75 6.41 18.20 -14.38
C LEU A 75 6.52 18.85 -15.77
N GLN A 76 6.80 18.04 -16.78
CA GLN A 76 6.82 18.45 -18.17
C GLN A 76 5.40 18.62 -18.71
N PRO A 77 5.18 19.47 -19.72
CA PRO A 77 3.86 19.63 -20.34
C PRO A 77 3.25 18.34 -20.90
N SER A 78 4.05 17.30 -21.16
CA SER A 78 3.60 15.97 -21.57
C SER A 78 3.11 15.08 -20.42
N GLU A 79 3.33 15.47 -19.16
CA GLU A 79 2.99 14.69 -17.97
C GLU A 79 1.63 15.10 -17.36
N TYR A 80 1.04 16.21 -17.82
CA TYR A 80 -0.25 16.69 -17.36
C TYR A 80 -1.01 17.42 -18.47
N THR A 81 -2.32 17.59 -18.28
CA THR A 81 -3.18 18.43 -19.12
C THR A 81 -3.83 19.51 -18.27
N LEU A 82 -3.88 20.74 -18.77
CA LEU A 82 -4.53 21.88 -18.12
C LEU A 82 -5.78 22.30 -18.89
N ASN A 83 -6.93 22.36 -18.23
CA ASN A 83 -8.09 23.08 -18.76
C ASN A 83 -7.95 24.56 -18.35
N ALA A 84 -7.44 25.39 -19.26
CA ALA A 84 -7.15 26.80 -18.97
C ALA A 84 -8.41 27.67 -18.75
N LYS A 85 -9.60 27.19 -19.11
CA LYS A 85 -10.87 27.91 -18.90
C LYS A 85 -11.48 27.61 -17.54
N LEU A 86 -11.49 26.34 -17.14
CA LEU A 86 -12.09 25.88 -15.89
C LEU A 86 -11.07 25.80 -14.73
N GLY A 87 -9.77 25.88 -15.02
CA GLY A 87 -8.72 26.01 -14.02
C GLY A 87 -8.31 24.71 -13.31
N PHE A 88 -8.52 23.54 -13.94
CA PHE A 88 -8.11 22.25 -13.36
C PHE A 88 -7.00 21.56 -14.13
N ILE A 89 -6.22 20.77 -13.40
CA ILE A 89 -5.09 19.99 -13.91
C ILE A 89 -5.42 18.51 -13.79
N SER A 90 -5.15 17.75 -14.84
CA SER A 90 -5.22 16.29 -14.83
C SER A 90 -3.84 15.72 -15.10
N LEU A 91 -3.33 14.93 -14.17
CA LEU A 91 -2.05 14.23 -14.32
C LEU A 91 -2.22 12.97 -15.17
N ASN A 92 -1.20 12.62 -15.94
CA ASN A 92 -1.17 11.40 -16.74
C ASN A 92 -0.80 10.16 -15.91
N GLN A 93 -0.20 10.38 -14.74
CA GLN A 93 0.11 9.35 -13.75
C GLN A 93 -0.57 9.67 -12.44
N GLN A 94 -1.03 8.63 -11.74
CA GLN A 94 -1.58 8.77 -10.41
C GLN A 94 -0.45 9.10 -9.42
N LEU A 95 -0.71 10.05 -8.51
CA LEU A 95 0.20 10.35 -7.41
C LEU A 95 0.10 9.30 -6.32
N ASN A 96 1.24 8.93 -5.74
CA ASN A 96 1.28 8.09 -4.55
C ASN A 96 0.74 8.87 -3.32
N PRO A 97 0.19 8.17 -2.31
CA PRO A 97 -0.34 8.80 -1.10
C PRO A 97 0.66 9.71 -0.37
N ASP A 98 1.95 9.39 -0.42
CA ASP A 98 3.06 10.10 0.22
C ASP A 98 3.65 11.24 -0.61
N GLN A 99 3.23 11.44 -1.86
CA GLN A 99 3.73 12.52 -2.72
C GLN A 99 3.01 13.85 -2.48
N VAL A 100 3.74 14.96 -2.64
CA VAL A 100 3.21 16.33 -2.59
C VAL A 100 3.05 16.89 -4.00
N LEU A 101 1.95 17.62 -4.23
CA LEU A 101 1.72 18.37 -5.47
C LEU A 101 1.59 19.86 -5.16
N GLY A 102 2.47 20.66 -5.76
CA GLY A 102 2.42 22.12 -5.72
C GLY A 102 2.30 22.72 -7.12
N VAL A 103 1.66 23.89 -7.22
CA VAL A 103 1.50 24.63 -8.48
C VAL A 103 1.85 26.11 -8.30
N ALA A 104 2.40 26.71 -9.36
CA ALA A 104 2.45 28.15 -9.56
C ALA A 104 1.85 28.46 -10.93
N TYR A 105 0.98 29.46 -11.01
CA TYR A 105 0.27 29.81 -12.24
C TYR A 105 -0.08 31.29 -12.29
N GLN A 106 -0.22 31.78 -13.52
CA GLN A 106 -0.63 33.13 -13.85
C GLN A 106 -1.84 33.07 -14.77
N TYR A 107 -2.83 33.93 -14.54
CA TYR A 107 -4.03 33.99 -15.36
C TYR A 107 -4.53 35.43 -15.50
N THR A 108 -5.33 35.69 -16.52
CA THR A 108 -5.89 37.01 -16.79
C THR A 108 -7.39 36.96 -16.62
N ALA A 109 -7.93 37.83 -15.76
CA ALA A 109 -9.36 38.02 -15.59
C ALA A 109 -9.69 39.52 -15.69
N ASN A 110 -10.70 39.87 -16.47
CA ASN A 110 -11.14 41.26 -16.69
C ASN A 110 -10.00 42.23 -17.10
N GLY A 111 -9.00 41.74 -17.84
CA GLY A 111 -7.85 42.54 -18.29
C GLY A 111 -6.74 42.74 -17.24
N GLN A 112 -6.89 42.20 -16.02
CA GLN A 112 -5.86 42.20 -14.98
C GLN A 112 -5.18 40.83 -14.89
N VAL A 113 -3.87 40.84 -14.67
CA VAL A 113 -3.05 39.64 -14.51
C VAL A 113 -2.93 39.32 -13.02
N TYR A 114 -3.27 38.09 -12.65
CA TYR A 114 -3.18 37.56 -11.30
C TYR A 114 -2.12 36.46 -11.27
N ASN A 115 -1.33 36.43 -10.19
CA ASN A 115 -0.28 35.44 -9.99
C ASN A 115 -0.47 34.71 -8.66
N VAL A 116 -0.31 33.38 -8.68
CA VAL A 116 -0.36 32.50 -7.53
C VAL A 116 0.91 31.65 -7.50
N GLY A 117 1.68 31.74 -6.41
CA GLY A 117 2.99 31.14 -6.26
C GLY A 117 4.10 31.93 -6.94
N GLU A 118 5.27 31.30 -7.07
CA GLU A 118 6.48 31.86 -7.67
C GLU A 118 6.98 30.98 -8.82
N PHE A 119 7.48 31.62 -9.88
CA PHE A 119 8.10 30.93 -11.01
C PHE A 119 9.63 30.92 -10.86
N SER A 120 10.26 29.88 -11.40
CA SER A 120 11.72 29.71 -11.37
C SER A 120 12.50 30.77 -12.17
N ASP A 121 11.85 31.45 -13.11
CA ASP A 121 12.44 32.55 -13.90
C ASP A 121 12.30 33.92 -13.23
N GLY A 122 11.65 34.01 -12.06
CA GLY A 122 11.45 35.23 -11.28
C GLY A 122 12.68 35.71 -10.50
N GLY A 123 13.88 35.16 -10.77
CA GLY A 123 15.14 35.57 -10.11
C GLY A 123 15.49 34.83 -8.81
N ILE A 124 14.74 33.79 -8.44
CA ILE A 124 15.03 32.94 -7.28
C ILE A 124 15.73 31.67 -7.77
N SER A 125 17.01 31.52 -7.41
CA SER A 125 17.82 30.35 -7.78
C SER A 125 18.05 29.40 -6.60
N ALA A 126 18.23 28.12 -6.91
CA ALA A 126 18.69 27.13 -5.93
C ALA A 126 19.98 27.61 -5.25
N PRO A 127 20.15 27.41 -3.93
CA PRO A 127 19.36 26.55 -3.05
C PRO A 127 18.13 27.22 -2.39
N SER A 128 17.75 28.44 -2.78
CA SER A 128 16.58 29.11 -2.19
C SER A 128 15.27 28.44 -2.61
N ALA A 129 14.37 28.20 -1.64
CA ALA A 129 13.07 27.61 -1.86
C ALA A 129 12.09 28.57 -2.57
N LEU A 130 11.27 28.00 -3.46
CA LEU A 130 10.16 28.66 -4.13
C LEU A 130 8.87 28.50 -3.34
N TYR A 131 8.05 29.54 -3.26
CA TYR A 131 6.71 29.45 -2.69
C TYR A 131 5.69 29.00 -3.74
N LEU A 132 5.02 27.88 -3.49
CA LEU A 132 4.02 27.28 -4.38
C LEU A 132 2.69 27.10 -3.64
N LYS A 133 1.58 27.05 -4.39
CA LYS A 133 0.29 26.63 -3.83
C LYS A 133 0.24 25.10 -3.76
N MET A 134 0.11 24.56 -2.55
CA MET A 134 -0.07 23.13 -2.33
C MET A 134 -1.50 22.69 -2.73
N LEU A 135 -1.59 21.63 -3.53
CA LEU A 135 -2.85 20.97 -3.93
C LEU A 135 -3.06 19.62 -3.23
N LYS A 136 -1.96 18.96 -2.84
CA LYS A 136 -1.95 17.71 -2.08
C LYS A 136 -0.71 17.68 -1.18
N GLY A 137 -0.88 17.38 0.11
CA GLY A 137 0.19 17.14 1.07
C GLY A 137 0.51 15.65 1.28
N THR A 138 1.43 15.35 2.18
CA THR A 138 1.81 13.98 2.58
C THR A 138 0.78 13.35 3.53
N ALA A 139 0.21 14.14 4.43
CA ALA A 139 -0.88 13.73 5.30
C ALA A 139 -2.22 13.92 4.57
N THR A 140 -3.00 12.85 4.46
CA THR A 140 -4.36 12.97 3.93
C THR A 140 -5.32 13.31 5.07
N ASN A 141 -5.97 14.46 4.95
CA ASN A 141 -7.01 14.90 5.89
C ASN A 141 -8.23 15.32 5.08
N THR A 142 -9.27 14.49 5.11
CA THR A 142 -10.49 14.71 4.31
C THR A 142 -11.36 15.86 4.83
N LYS A 143 -11.13 16.31 6.07
CA LYS A 143 -11.83 17.44 6.70
C LYS A 143 -11.19 18.79 6.38
N HIS A 144 -9.98 18.80 5.82
CA HIS A 144 -9.27 20.02 5.49
C HIS A 144 -9.67 20.51 4.09
N PRO A 145 -9.87 21.83 3.85
CA PRO A 145 -10.32 22.35 2.54
C PRO A 145 -9.43 22.01 1.33
N MET A 146 -8.19 21.60 1.57
CA MET A 146 -7.31 21.07 0.52
C MET A 146 -7.90 19.81 -0.15
N TRP A 147 -8.67 18.99 0.58
CA TRP A 147 -9.33 17.80 0.05
C TRP A 147 -10.37 18.12 -1.03
N ASP A 148 -11.01 19.29 -0.92
CA ASP A 148 -12.03 19.77 -1.86
C ASP A 148 -11.42 20.24 -3.19
N LEU A 149 -10.11 20.53 -3.22
CA LEU A 149 -9.39 20.86 -4.46
C LEU A 149 -9.26 19.66 -5.40
N MET A 150 -9.31 18.43 -4.87
CA MET A 150 -9.30 17.22 -5.68
C MET A 150 -10.64 17.05 -6.40
N MET A 151 -10.60 17.06 -7.72
CA MET A 151 -11.77 16.76 -8.56
C MET A 151 -12.12 15.27 -8.49
N LYS A 152 -13.39 14.98 -8.17
CA LYS A 152 -13.94 13.61 -8.00
C LYS A 152 -15.12 13.32 -8.94
N ASN A 153 -15.24 14.13 -9.99
CA ASN A 153 -16.33 14.14 -10.97
C ASN A 153 -15.89 13.70 -12.38
N ILE A 154 -14.71 13.09 -12.50
CA ILE A 154 -14.11 12.66 -13.78
C ILE A 154 -13.92 11.13 -13.74
N TYR A 155 -14.53 10.43 -14.68
CA TYR A 155 -14.55 8.96 -14.73
C TYR A 155 -13.94 8.46 -16.05
N SER A 156 -12.96 7.57 -15.96
CA SER A 156 -12.37 6.95 -17.16
C SER A 156 -13.26 5.80 -17.64
N ILE A 157 -13.48 5.72 -18.96
CA ILE A 157 -14.14 4.59 -19.62
C ILE A 157 -13.13 3.61 -20.28
N GLY A 158 -11.82 3.80 -20.03
CA GLY A 158 -10.76 2.88 -20.48
C GLY A 158 -10.46 2.91 -21.98
N SER A 159 -10.89 3.94 -22.70
CA SER A 159 -10.71 4.07 -24.14
C SER A 159 -9.93 5.33 -24.54
N TYR A 160 -9.40 5.35 -25.75
CA TYR A 160 -8.68 6.50 -26.31
C TYR A 160 -9.30 6.91 -27.64
N GLN A 161 -9.18 8.19 -27.97
CA GLN A 161 -9.60 8.76 -29.26
C GLN A 161 -11.06 8.39 -29.62
N ILE A 162 -11.97 8.72 -28.72
CA ILE A 162 -13.40 8.43 -28.87
C ILE A 162 -13.97 9.28 -30.00
N ASN A 163 -14.64 8.62 -30.95
CA ASN A 163 -15.40 9.31 -31.96
C ASN A 163 -16.75 9.79 -31.38
N PRO A 164 -17.14 11.06 -31.57
CA PRO A 164 -18.48 11.54 -31.22
C PRO A 164 -19.59 10.76 -31.94
N LYS A 165 -19.32 10.27 -33.15
CA LYS A 165 -20.28 9.50 -33.94
C LYS A 165 -20.61 8.18 -33.26
N ASP A 166 -21.90 7.89 -33.12
CA ASP A 166 -22.45 6.69 -32.49
C ASP A 166 -22.03 6.50 -31.01
N PHE A 167 -21.53 7.56 -30.37
CA PHE A 167 -21.29 7.56 -28.93
C PHE A 167 -22.62 7.58 -28.19
N LYS A 168 -22.82 6.61 -27.30
CA LYS A 168 -23.97 6.54 -26.41
C LYS A 168 -23.47 6.30 -25.00
N LEU A 169 -23.88 7.12 -24.06
CA LEU A 169 -23.55 6.95 -22.66
C LEU A 169 -24.75 7.30 -21.82
N ASP A 170 -25.08 6.42 -20.89
CA ASP A 170 -26.14 6.58 -19.92
C ASP A 170 -25.59 6.32 -18.51
N VAL A 171 -26.25 6.95 -17.54
CA VAL A 171 -26.07 6.66 -16.12
C VAL A 171 -27.23 5.78 -15.67
N PHE A 172 -26.91 4.64 -15.08
CA PHE A 172 -27.86 3.70 -14.51
C PHE A 172 -27.76 3.68 -12.99
N TYR A 173 -28.86 3.38 -12.33
CA TYR A 173 -28.97 3.11 -10.91
C TYR A 173 -29.44 1.67 -10.71
N THR A 174 -28.72 0.88 -9.90
CA THR A 174 -29.10 -0.48 -9.53
C THR A 174 -30.13 -0.43 -8.41
N ASN A 175 -31.39 -0.70 -8.74
CA ASN A 175 -32.48 -0.70 -7.77
C ASN A 175 -32.25 -1.75 -6.68
N SER A 176 -32.35 -1.35 -5.41
CA SER A 176 -32.13 -2.24 -4.26
C SER A 176 -33.17 -3.32 -4.08
N ALA A 177 -34.41 -3.10 -4.55
CA ALA A 177 -35.50 -4.07 -4.37
C ALA A 177 -35.51 -5.16 -5.46
N THR A 178 -35.11 -4.81 -6.69
CA THR A 178 -35.20 -5.71 -7.85
C THR A 178 -33.84 -6.15 -8.39
N SER A 179 -32.75 -5.52 -7.95
CA SER A 179 -31.38 -5.71 -8.47
C SER A 179 -31.25 -5.47 -9.98
N THR A 180 -32.18 -4.69 -10.56
CA THR A 180 -32.17 -4.32 -11.97
C THR A 180 -31.57 -2.93 -12.16
N ASP A 181 -30.77 -2.77 -13.21
CA ASP A 181 -30.22 -1.47 -13.59
C ASP A 181 -31.28 -0.66 -14.36
N ILE A 182 -31.65 0.51 -13.84
CA ILE A 182 -32.62 1.45 -14.42
C ILE A 182 -31.96 2.81 -14.67
N ASN A 183 -32.34 3.51 -15.74
CA ASN A 183 -31.72 4.81 -16.12
C ASN A 183 -32.38 6.04 -15.47
N TYR A 184 -33.23 5.84 -14.46
CA TYR A 184 -33.90 6.89 -13.68
C TYR A 184 -33.94 6.48 -12.19
N LEU A 185 -34.23 7.42 -11.28
CA LEU A 185 -34.42 7.10 -9.87
C LEU A 185 -35.88 6.68 -9.60
N PRO A 186 -36.13 5.56 -8.89
CA PRO A 186 -37.47 5.10 -8.56
C PRO A 186 -38.02 5.91 -7.38
N VAL A 187 -38.36 7.17 -7.63
CA VAL A 187 -38.91 8.12 -6.65
C VAL A 187 -40.25 8.66 -7.11
N GLU A 188 -41.11 8.97 -6.16
CA GLU A 188 -42.41 9.60 -6.37
C GLU A 188 -42.41 10.99 -5.74
N ASN A 189 -43.24 11.90 -6.25
CA ASN A 189 -43.42 13.26 -5.72
C ASN A 189 -42.17 14.17 -5.76
N GLU A 190 -41.19 13.88 -6.63
CA GLU A 190 -39.98 14.67 -6.80
C GLU A 190 -39.88 15.24 -8.24
N PRO A 191 -40.44 16.42 -8.56
CA PRO A 191 -40.64 16.89 -9.94
C PRO A 191 -39.36 17.05 -10.77
N LEU A 192 -38.22 17.30 -10.10
CA LEU A 192 -36.94 17.49 -10.78
C LEU A 192 -36.23 16.17 -11.11
N VAL A 193 -36.67 15.05 -10.52
CA VAL A 193 -35.99 13.74 -10.58
C VAL A 193 -36.91 12.63 -11.15
N THR A 194 -38.20 12.70 -10.85
CA THR A 194 -39.19 11.68 -11.21
C THR A 194 -39.30 11.52 -12.73
N ALA A 195 -39.22 10.29 -13.21
CA ALA A 195 -39.36 9.92 -14.62
C ALA A 195 -38.39 10.64 -15.59
N LYS A 196 -37.23 11.08 -15.10
CA LYS A 196 -36.18 11.68 -15.93
C LYS A 196 -34.96 10.76 -16.05
N PRO A 197 -34.33 10.66 -17.24
CA PRO A 197 -33.03 10.01 -17.37
C PRO A 197 -31.99 10.63 -16.44
N LEU A 198 -31.15 9.81 -15.82
CA LEU A 198 -30.12 10.26 -14.88
C LEU A 198 -29.11 11.21 -15.52
N ILE A 199 -28.82 11.04 -16.82
CA ILE A 199 -27.96 11.99 -17.57
C ILE A 199 -28.54 13.42 -17.55
N GLN A 200 -29.86 13.56 -17.62
CA GLN A 200 -30.53 14.86 -17.53
C GLN A 200 -30.49 15.41 -16.10
N VAL A 201 -30.75 14.56 -15.11
CA VAL A 201 -30.71 14.94 -13.68
C VAL A 201 -29.31 15.41 -13.25
N LEU A 202 -28.27 14.73 -13.75
CA LEU A 202 -26.86 14.97 -13.45
C LEU A 202 -26.20 15.99 -14.40
N SER A 203 -26.99 16.68 -15.23
CA SER A 203 -26.55 17.74 -16.14
C SER A 203 -25.53 17.32 -17.19
N LEU A 204 -25.59 16.06 -17.62
CA LEU A 204 -24.88 15.54 -18.80
C LEU A 204 -25.70 15.69 -20.10
N ASP A 205 -26.98 16.07 -20.00
CA ASP A 205 -27.90 16.30 -21.11
C ASP A 205 -28.67 17.61 -20.86
N ASN A 206 -28.19 18.69 -21.47
CA ASN A 206 -28.80 20.01 -21.47
C ASN A 206 -28.95 20.58 -22.88
N LEU A 207 -28.35 19.96 -23.90
CA LEU A 207 -28.35 20.42 -25.27
C LEU A 207 -29.06 19.42 -26.18
N ASN A 208 -29.57 19.91 -27.31
CA ASN A 208 -30.06 19.04 -28.37
C ASN A 208 -28.97 18.84 -29.44
N GLN A 209 -29.27 18.05 -30.47
CA GLN A 209 -28.38 17.85 -31.62
C GLN A 209 -27.94 19.13 -32.35
N GLN A 210 -28.67 20.25 -32.21
CA GLN A 210 -28.32 21.56 -32.77
C GLN A 210 -27.47 22.41 -31.81
N ASN A 211 -27.14 21.91 -30.62
CA ASN A 211 -26.50 22.63 -29.51
C ASN A 211 -27.35 23.76 -28.90
N ASP A 212 -28.67 23.74 -29.11
CA ASP A 212 -29.57 24.63 -28.38
C ASP A 212 -29.78 24.10 -26.96
N ARG A 213 -30.02 24.99 -25.99
CA ARG A 213 -30.17 24.65 -24.57
C ARG A 213 -31.51 23.99 -24.25
N VAL A 214 -31.72 22.79 -24.79
CA VAL A 214 -32.89 21.94 -24.60
C VAL A 214 -32.42 20.49 -24.52
N ALA A 215 -32.67 19.81 -23.40
CA ALA A 215 -32.32 18.40 -23.23
C ALA A 215 -33.12 17.48 -24.18
N ASP A 216 -32.46 16.49 -24.78
CA ASP A 216 -33.07 15.58 -25.77
C ASP A 216 -33.00 14.09 -25.37
N GLY A 217 -32.49 13.77 -24.19
CA GLY A 217 -32.35 12.41 -23.68
C GLY A 217 -31.09 11.69 -24.18
N VAL A 218 -30.16 12.42 -24.81
CA VAL A 218 -28.86 11.91 -25.26
C VAL A 218 -27.75 12.65 -24.52
N PHE A 219 -26.64 11.96 -24.24
CA PHE A 219 -25.48 12.58 -23.63
C PHE A 219 -24.88 13.70 -24.51
N ASP A 220 -24.66 14.87 -23.92
CA ASP A 220 -24.01 16.01 -24.57
C ASP A 220 -22.53 15.69 -24.81
N PHE A 221 -22.10 15.44 -26.04
CA PHE A 221 -20.68 15.23 -26.37
C PHE A 221 -19.96 16.58 -26.58
N ILE A 222 -19.40 17.16 -25.53
CA ILE A 222 -18.65 18.43 -25.57
C ILE A 222 -17.24 18.18 -25.06
N ASP A 223 -16.27 18.16 -25.98
CA ASP A 223 -14.87 17.92 -25.65
C ASP A 223 -14.32 19.01 -24.70
N GLY A 224 -13.70 18.58 -23.61
CA GLY A 224 -13.18 19.41 -22.53
C GLY A 224 -14.21 19.87 -21.49
N VAL A 225 -15.50 19.59 -21.66
CA VAL A 225 -16.58 19.96 -20.71
C VAL A 225 -17.29 18.75 -20.14
N THR A 226 -17.83 17.89 -21.00
CA THR A 226 -18.56 16.67 -20.59
C THR A 226 -17.78 15.40 -20.89
N ILE A 227 -16.82 15.45 -21.81
CA ILE A 227 -15.91 14.34 -22.10
C ILE A 227 -14.55 14.88 -22.51
N ASN A 228 -13.49 14.12 -22.26
CA ASN A 228 -12.20 14.28 -22.93
C ASN A 228 -12.07 13.13 -23.92
N ALA A 229 -12.24 13.44 -25.20
CA ALA A 229 -12.29 12.42 -26.26
C ALA A 229 -10.95 11.71 -26.44
N ASN A 230 -9.83 12.39 -26.19
CA ASN A 230 -8.48 11.86 -26.42
C ASN A 230 -8.14 10.71 -25.47
N ASN A 231 -8.50 10.83 -24.18
CA ASN A 231 -8.15 9.85 -23.14
C ASN A 231 -9.36 9.14 -22.52
N GLY A 232 -10.54 9.30 -23.13
CA GLY A 232 -11.78 8.64 -22.73
C GLY A 232 -12.16 8.87 -21.28
N ARG A 233 -12.23 10.14 -20.87
CA ARG A 233 -12.70 10.54 -19.55
C ARG A 233 -14.00 11.30 -19.65
N VAL A 234 -15.05 10.78 -19.04
CA VAL A 234 -16.33 11.46 -18.88
C VAL A 234 -16.21 12.45 -17.73
N ILE A 235 -16.65 13.68 -17.93
CA ILE A 235 -16.57 14.79 -16.99
C ILE A 235 -18.00 15.20 -16.65
N PHE A 236 -18.38 15.13 -15.39
CA PHE A 236 -19.64 15.71 -14.96
C PHE A 236 -19.44 17.22 -14.76
N PRO A 237 -20.26 18.10 -15.35
CA PRO A 237 -20.06 19.56 -15.29
C PRO A 237 -20.47 20.17 -13.92
N VAL A 238 -20.36 19.38 -12.85
CA VAL A 238 -20.62 19.73 -11.45
C VAL A 238 -19.58 19.04 -10.58
N THR A 239 -19.22 19.64 -9.44
CA THR A 239 -18.13 19.15 -8.57
C THR A 239 -18.48 17.83 -7.87
N GLU A 240 -19.73 17.68 -7.45
CA GLU A 240 -20.21 16.53 -6.67
C GLU A 240 -21.50 15.97 -7.26
N PRO A 241 -21.47 15.38 -8.47
CA PRO A 241 -22.67 14.96 -9.19
C PRO A 241 -23.56 14.03 -8.37
N PHE A 242 -22.99 13.03 -7.70
CA PHE A 242 -23.75 12.02 -6.95
C PHE A 242 -24.03 12.43 -5.49
N GLY A 243 -23.42 13.50 -4.98
CA GLY A 243 -23.53 13.97 -3.59
C GLY A 243 -24.43 15.19 -3.48
N SER A 244 -23.84 16.33 -3.13
CA SER A 244 -24.59 17.58 -2.90
C SER A 244 -25.39 18.05 -4.12
N TYR A 245 -24.94 17.80 -5.34
CA TYR A 245 -25.68 18.18 -6.54
C TYR A 245 -26.97 17.38 -6.71
N LEU A 246 -26.89 16.05 -6.69
CA LEU A 246 -28.06 15.18 -6.76
C LEU A 246 -29.04 15.49 -5.62
N ARG A 247 -28.51 15.68 -4.40
CA ARG A 247 -29.31 16.06 -3.24
C ARG A 247 -30.10 17.36 -3.46
N SER A 248 -29.50 18.35 -4.10
CA SER A 248 -30.17 19.63 -4.40
C SER A 248 -31.35 19.52 -5.37
N LYS A 249 -31.52 18.37 -6.06
CA LYS A 249 -32.64 18.12 -6.97
C LYS A 249 -33.89 17.60 -6.25
N PHE A 250 -33.81 17.24 -4.99
CA PHE A 250 -34.96 16.84 -4.18
C PHE A 250 -35.65 18.07 -3.58
N GLN A 251 -36.96 18.00 -3.36
CA GLN A 251 -37.73 19.08 -2.73
C GLN A 251 -37.26 19.38 -1.30
N ASP A 252 -36.92 18.34 -0.55
CA ASP A 252 -36.28 18.43 0.77
C ASP A 252 -34.87 17.81 0.70
N PRO A 253 -33.83 18.62 0.43
CA PRO A 253 -32.45 18.17 0.39
C PRO A 253 -31.97 17.50 1.68
N ALA A 254 -32.54 17.83 2.84
CA ALA A 254 -32.20 17.22 4.14
C ALA A 254 -33.08 16.00 4.46
N GLY A 255 -34.07 15.71 3.62
CA GLY A 255 -35.06 14.66 3.84
C GLY A 255 -34.51 13.26 3.60
N VAL A 256 -35.20 12.27 4.16
CA VAL A 256 -34.82 10.84 4.11
C VAL A 256 -34.70 10.31 2.67
N VAL A 257 -35.55 10.79 1.75
CA VAL A 257 -35.52 10.37 0.34
C VAL A 257 -34.25 10.84 -0.35
N ALA A 258 -33.86 12.11 -0.16
CA ALA A 258 -32.64 12.66 -0.76
C ALA A 258 -31.39 11.95 -0.22
N THR A 259 -31.34 11.75 1.10
CA THR A 259 -30.22 11.05 1.77
C THR A 259 -30.06 9.60 1.29
N LYS A 260 -31.16 8.90 0.95
CA LYS A 260 -31.08 7.53 0.41
C LYS A 260 -30.28 7.43 -0.89
N TYR A 261 -30.33 8.44 -1.76
CA TYR A 261 -29.69 8.41 -3.08
C TYR A 261 -28.40 9.23 -3.17
N ALA A 262 -28.24 10.26 -2.36
CA ALA A 262 -27.05 11.10 -2.35
C ALA A 262 -25.84 10.36 -1.74
N PHE A 263 -24.75 10.27 -2.51
CA PHE A 263 -23.52 9.57 -2.14
C PHE A 263 -22.43 10.58 -1.73
N ASP A 264 -22.56 11.17 -0.54
CA ASP A 264 -21.61 12.18 -0.04
C ASP A 264 -20.23 11.61 0.27
N GLN A 265 -20.17 10.37 0.76
CA GLN A 265 -18.91 9.72 1.17
C GLN A 265 -17.93 9.60 0.00
N LEU A 266 -18.44 9.58 -1.23
CA LEU A 266 -17.60 9.63 -2.43
C LEU A 266 -16.77 10.92 -2.51
N TYR A 267 -17.21 12.00 -1.86
CA TYR A 267 -16.62 13.33 -1.94
C TYR A 267 -15.92 13.76 -0.65
N ASP A 268 -16.45 13.41 0.52
CA ASP A 268 -15.92 13.82 1.84
C ASP A 268 -15.01 12.78 2.53
N SER A 269 -14.93 11.57 1.95
CA SER A 269 -14.20 10.44 2.52
C SER A 269 -13.22 9.83 1.50
N THR A 270 -12.29 9.00 1.99
CA THR A 270 -11.32 8.31 1.12
C THR A 270 -12.03 7.35 0.17
N LYS A 271 -11.46 7.08 -1.00
CA LYS A 271 -12.01 6.09 -1.95
C LYS A 271 -12.22 4.73 -1.29
N ALA A 272 -11.26 4.28 -0.48
CA ALA A 272 -11.36 3.02 0.24
C ALA A 272 -12.53 3.04 1.23
N SER A 273 -12.68 4.10 2.01
CA SER A 273 -13.83 4.26 2.91
C SER A 273 -15.15 4.26 2.14
N ALA A 274 -15.27 5.04 1.06
CA ALA A 274 -16.50 5.11 0.25
C ALA A 274 -16.85 3.79 -0.47
N GLN A 275 -15.85 3.01 -0.90
CA GLN A 275 -16.06 1.76 -1.61
C GLN A 275 -16.36 0.59 -0.67
N TYR A 276 -15.67 0.55 0.47
CA TYR A 276 -15.72 -0.60 1.37
C TYR A 276 -16.63 -0.38 2.56
N SER A 277 -16.88 0.85 3.03
CA SER A 277 -17.81 1.05 4.15
C SER A 277 -19.23 0.59 3.80
N PRO A 278 -19.98 0.01 4.75
CA PRO A 278 -21.37 -0.37 4.52
C PRO A 278 -22.27 0.75 4.01
N GLU A 279 -22.11 1.96 4.54
CA GLU A 279 -22.86 3.14 4.07
C GLU A 279 -22.49 3.48 2.63
N GLY A 280 -21.20 3.55 2.31
CA GLY A 280 -20.74 3.78 0.95
C GLY A 280 -21.24 2.71 -0.04
N GLN A 281 -21.30 1.44 0.38
CA GLN A 281 -21.88 0.36 -0.43
C GLN A 281 -23.38 0.49 -0.65
N ALA A 282 -24.12 1.00 0.34
CA ALA A 282 -25.55 1.25 0.19
C ALA A 282 -25.82 2.28 -0.93
N HIS A 283 -24.92 3.27 -1.08
CA HIS A 283 -25.00 4.34 -2.08
C HIS A 283 -24.28 4.04 -3.40
N ASN A 284 -23.29 3.14 -3.41
CA ASN A 284 -22.51 2.77 -4.60
C ASN A 284 -23.32 1.88 -5.58
N ARG A 285 -24.35 2.47 -6.16
CA ARG A 285 -25.32 1.83 -7.05
C ARG A 285 -25.42 2.48 -8.42
N PHE A 286 -24.60 3.49 -8.69
CA PHE A 286 -24.55 4.18 -9.97
C PHE A 286 -23.56 3.49 -10.91
N LYS A 287 -23.96 3.25 -12.15
CA LYS A 287 -23.14 2.62 -13.20
C LYS A 287 -23.16 3.48 -14.45
N LEU A 288 -22.00 3.70 -15.05
CA LEU A 288 -21.87 4.28 -16.39
C LEU A 288 -21.94 3.13 -17.40
N LYS A 289 -22.91 3.17 -18.31
CA LYS A 289 -23.02 2.19 -19.40
C LYS A 289 -23.13 2.91 -20.72
N GLY A 290 -22.41 2.42 -21.72
CA GLY A 290 -22.39 3.07 -23.01
C GLY A 290 -21.79 2.21 -24.11
N GLN A 291 -21.78 2.78 -25.30
CA GLN A 291 -21.17 2.24 -26.50
C GLN A 291 -20.35 3.36 -27.15
N TYR A 292 -19.16 3.03 -27.63
CA TYR A 292 -18.27 3.98 -28.29
C TYR A 292 -17.56 3.31 -29.46
N GLN A 293 -17.05 4.13 -30.38
CA GLN A 293 -16.17 3.69 -31.45
C GLN A 293 -14.87 4.49 -31.38
N SER A 294 -13.74 3.81 -31.60
CA SER A 294 -12.44 4.47 -31.75
C SER A 294 -12.34 5.11 -33.14
N SER A 295 -11.65 6.25 -33.23
CA SER A 295 -11.56 7.05 -34.46
C SER A 295 -10.81 6.40 -35.64
N SER A 296 -10.20 5.22 -35.48
CA SER A 296 -9.46 4.59 -36.59
C SER A 296 -9.37 3.05 -36.52
N SER A 297 -10.16 2.35 -37.34
CA SER A 297 -9.69 1.54 -38.48
C SER A 297 -10.73 0.48 -38.87
N SER A 298 -10.72 0.03 -40.13
CA SER A 298 -11.41 -1.18 -40.57
C SER A 298 -10.80 -2.47 -40.00
N GLU A 299 -9.81 -2.35 -39.11
CA GLU A 299 -9.14 -3.43 -38.41
C GLU A 299 -9.68 -3.55 -36.98
N ILE A 300 -10.12 -4.75 -36.65
CA ILE A 300 -10.59 -5.16 -35.34
C ILE A 300 -9.46 -5.98 -34.71
N SER A 301 -8.92 -5.51 -33.59
CA SER A 301 -7.94 -6.26 -32.81
C SER A 301 -8.62 -7.46 -32.13
N LEU A 302 -8.04 -8.65 -32.30
CA LEU A 302 -8.47 -9.87 -31.64
C LEU A 302 -7.92 -10.00 -30.21
N ASN A 303 -6.98 -9.13 -29.83
CA ASN A 303 -6.27 -9.14 -28.54
C ASN A 303 -5.58 -10.49 -28.21
N ALA A 304 -5.32 -11.31 -29.23
CA ALA A 304 -4.64 -12.59 -29.13
C ALA A 304 -3.55 -12.63 -30.21
N PRO A 305 -2.26 -12.54 -29.87
CA PRO A 305 -1.19 -12.73 -30.85
C PRO A 305 -1.08 -14.21 -31.24
N ASN A 306 -0.62 -14.49 -32.46
CA ASN A 306 -0.41 -15.85 -32.99
C ASN A 306 -1.68 -16.73 -32.96
N VAL A 307 -2.77 -16.22 -33.52
CA VAL A 307 -4.02 -16.97 -33.66
C VAL A 307 -3.81 -18.12 -34.66
N PRO A 308 -4.24 -19.36 -34.37
CA PRO A 308 -4.17 -20.46 -35.32
C PRO A 308 -4.90 -20.14 -36.63
N GLN A 309 -4.27 -20.42 -37.76
CA GLN A 309 -4.83 -20.13 -39.08
C GLN A 309 -6.15 -20.90 -39.29
N GLY A 310 -7.20 -20.20 -39.75
CA GLY A 310 -8.53 -20.77 -39.98
C GLY A 310 -9.43 -20.88 -38.74
N SER A 311 -8.96 -20.51 -37.55
CA SER A 311 -9.78 -20.53 -36.33
C SER A 311 -10.73 -19.32 -36.18
N VAL A 312 -10.53 -18.28 -36.99
CA VAL A 312 -11.28 -17.02 -36.90
C VAL A 312 -12.56 -17.12 -37.72
N THR A 313 -13.69 -17.14 -37.03
CA THR A 313 -15.03 -17.10 -37.62
C THR A 313 -15.64 -15.72 -37.41
N VAL A 314 -15.94 -15.01 -38.50
CA VAL A 314 -16.58 -13.69 -38.47
C VAL A 314 -18.03 -13.82 -38.93
N THR A 315 -18.96 -13.25 -38.17
CA THR A 315 -20.38 -13.21 -38.52
C THR A 315 -20.89 -11.77 -38.47
N ALA A 316 -21.73 -11.38 -39.44
CA ALA A 316 -22.41 -10.08 -39.43
C ALA A 316 -23.92 -10.32 -39.57
N GLY A 317 -24.71 -9.82 -38.62
CA GLY A 317 -26.17 -10.00 -38.64
C GLY A 317 -26.63 -11.47 -38.63
N GLY A 318 -25.80 -12.39 -38.12
CA GLY A 318 -26.06 -13.82 -38.09
C GLY A 318 -25.58 -14.59 -39.33
N VAL A 319 -25.09 -13.92 -40.38
CA VAL A 319 -24.49 -14.56 -41.56
C VAL A 319 -22.98 -14.68 -41.37
N GLN A 320 -22.43 -15.88 -41.57
CA GLN A 320 -20.98 -16.09 -41.57
C GLN A 320 -20.36 -15.45 -42.81
N LEU A 321 -19.36 -14.61 -42.59
CA LEU A 321 -18.59 -13.94 -43.64
C LEU A 321 -17.51 -14.86 -44.19
N THR A 322 -17.07 -14.61 -45.42
CA THR A 322 -16.03 -15.42 -46.06
C THR A 322 -14.66 -14.73 -45.97
N GLU A 323 -13.67 -15.43 -45.43
CA GLU A 323 -12.29 -14.93 -45.37
C GLU A 323 -11.71 -14.72 -46.78
N ASN A 324 -10.93 -13.65 -46.96
CA ASN A 324 -10.39 -13.10 -48.21
C ASN A 324 -11.41 -12.57 -49.21
N VAL A 325 -12.71 -12.62 -48.90
CA VAL A 325 -13.78 -11.99 -49.70
C VAL A 325 -14.38 -10.82 -48.93
N ASP A 326 -14.88 -11.10 -47.73
CA ASP A 326 -15.55 -10.12 -46.88
C ASP A 326 -14.60 -9.50 -45.84
N TYR A 327 -13.62 -10.27 -45.38
CA TYR A 327 -12.61 -9.84 -44.40
C TYR A 327 -11.28 -10.56 -44.61
N THR A 328 -10.18 -10.02 -44.12
CA THR A 328 -8.87 -10.68 -44.03
C THR A 328 -8.40 -10.77 -42.59
N VAL A 329 -7.61 -11.78 -42.26
CA VAL A 329 -7.04 -11.98 -40.93
C VAL A 329 -5.53 -11.91 -40.98
N ASP A 330 -4.93 -11.06 -40.15
CA ASP A 330 -3.52 -11.15 -39.79
C ASP A 330 -3.41 -12.05 -38.55
N TYR A 331 -3.05 -13.30 -38.78
CA TYR A 331 -2.91 -14.32 -37.74
C TYR A 331 -1.73 -14.08 -36.80
N ALA A 332 -0.68 -13.39 -37.27
CA ALA A 332 0.49 -13.11 -36.45
C ALA A 332 0.20 -11.99 -35.46
N LEU A 333 -0.36 -10.88 -35.94
CA LEU A 333 -0.71 -9.72 -35.12
C LEU A 333 -2.07 -9.85 -34.42
N GLY A 334 -2.88 -10.84 -34.80
CA GLY A 334 -4.22 -11.05 -34.25
C GLY A 334 -5.17 -9.91 -34.63
N ARG A 335 -5.31 -9.61 -35.92
CA ARG A 335 -6.18 -8.53 -36.41
C ARG A 335 -7.09 -9.01 -37.53
N VAL A 336 -8.34 -8.56 -37.53
CA VAL A 336 -9.30 -8.82 -38.61
C VAL A 336 -9.62 -7.51 -39.31
N LYS A 337 -9.37 -7.46 -40.61
CA LYS A 337 -9.72 -6.31 -41.44
C LYS A 337 -10.97 -6.62 -42.26
N ILE A 338 -12.03 -5.83 -42.08
CA ILE A 338 -13.23 -5.96 -42.90
C ILE A 338 -13.00 -5.26 -44.24
N ILE A 339 -13.16 -5.98 -45.35
CA ILE A 339 -12.92 -5.47 -46.72
C ILE A 339 -14.23 -5.12 -47.40
N ASN A 340 -15.32 -5.82 -47.08
CA ASN A 340 -16.64 -5.56 -47.65
C ASN A 340 -17.22 -4.23 -47.10
N GLU A 341 -17.13 -3.17 -47.91
CA GLU A 341 -17.63 -1.83 -47.57
C GLU A 341 -19.14 -1.79 -47.34
N GLY A 342 -19.91 -2.69 -47.97
CA GLY A 342 -21.35 -2.79 -47.75
C GLY A 342 -21.69 -3.16 -46.30
N ILE A 343 -20.91 -4.05 -45.70
CA ILE A 343 -21.07 -4.46 -44.30
C ILE A 343 -20.64 -3.31 -43.37
N LEU A 344 -19.50 -2.67 -43.68
CA LEU A 344 -18.98 -1.55 -42.89
C LEU A 344 -19.97 -0.37 -42.83
N ASN A 345 -20.59 -0.04 -43.98
CA ASN A 345 -21.55 1.07 -44.09
C ASN A 345 -22.94 0.72 -43.55
N SER A 346 -23.27 -0.57 -43.42
CA SER A 346 -24.58 -1.02 -42.90
C SER A 346 -24.76 -0.80 -41.40
N GLY A 347 -23.68 -0.59 -40.64
CA GLY A 347 -23.72 -0.49 -39.18
C GLY A 347 -24.11 -1.79 -38.46
N THR A 348 -24.13 -2.93 -39.18
CA THR A 348 -24.52 -4.22 -38.62
C THR A 348 -23.46 -4.71 -37.61
N PRO A 349 -23.85 -5.18 -36.40
CA PRO A 349 -22.90 -5.74 -35.44
C PRO A 349 -22.12 -6.93 -36.02
N ILE A 350 -20.79 -6.86 -35.91
CA ILE A 350 -19.87 -7.91 -36.34
C ILE A 350 -19.43 -8.68 -35.08
N LYS A 351 -19.68 -9.99 -35.06
CA LYS A 351 -19.22 -10.88 -34.00
C LYS A 351 -18.10 -11.78 -34.53
N ILE A 352 -16.96 -11.76 -33.84
CA ILE A 352 -15.79 -12.55 -34.18
C ILE A 352 -15.60 -13.61 -33.08
N SER A 353 -15.41 -14.86 -33.48
CA SER A 353 -15.03 -15.97 -32.60
C SER A 353 -13.67 -16.50 -33.07
N LEU A 354 -12.79 -16.85 -32.13
CA LEU A 354 -11.46 -17.36 -32.43
C LEU A 354 -11.05 -18.43 -31.42
N GLU A 355 -10.17 -19.33 -31.84
CA GLU A 355 -9.44 -20.19 -30.92
C GLU A 355 -8.10 -19.54 -30.58
N SER A 356 -7.67 -19.60 -29.33
CA SER A 356 -6.39 -19.06 -28.90
C SER A 356 -5.54 -20.17 -28.29
N ASN A 357 -4.31 -20.33 -28.80
CA ASN A 357 -3.28 -21.12 -28.13
C ASN A 357 -2.74 -20.30 -26.95
N ALA A 358 -3.53 -20.17 -25.89
CA ALA A 358 -3.06 -19.56 -24.66
C ALA A 358 -1.94 -20.43 -24.09
N LEU A 359 -0.68 -19.97 -24.22
CA LEU A 359 0.55 -20.65 -23.79
C LEU A 359 0.61 -20.96 -22.27
N PHE A 360 -0.36 -20.48 -21.48
CA PHE A 360 -0.37 -20.54 -20.01
C PHE A 360 -1.66 -21.12 -19.42
N ALA A 361 -2.31 -22.10 -20.08
CA ALA A 361 -3.39 -22.83 -19.44
C ALA A 361 -2.82 -23.85 -18.42
N ILE A 362 -3.05 -23.58 -17.13
CA ILE A 362 -2.58 -24.42 -16.00
C ILE A 362 -3.40 -25.73 -15.89
N GLN A 363 -4.61 -25.76 -16.42
CA GLN A 363 -5.52 -26.91 -16.38
C GLN A 363 -5.33 -27.84 -17.58
N ALA A 364 -5.30 -29.15 -17.32
CA ALA A 364 -5.24 -30.16 -18.38
C ALA A 364 -6.63 -30.36 -18.99
N LYS A 365 -6.75 -30.15 -20.31
CA LYS A 365 -7.99 -30.38 -21.08
C LYS A 365 -7.86 -31.63 -21.93
N THR A 366 -8.85 -32.51 -21.90
CA THR A 366 -8.92 -33.72 -22.74
C THR A 366 -10.19 -33.69 -23.56
N LEU A 367 -10.05 -33.61 -24.89
CA LEU A 367 -11.16 -33.72 -25.84
C LEU A 367 -11.12 -35.10 -26.50
N LEU A 368 -12.16 -35.90 -26.27
CA LEU A 368 -12.40 -37.16 -26.98
C LEU A 368 -13.58 -36.96 -27.90
N ALA A 369 -13.36 -37.00 -29.20
CA ALA A 369 -14.41 -36.81 -30.20
C ALA A 369 -14.37 -37.91 -31.26
N THR A 370 -15.55 -38.29 -31.73
CA THR A 370 -15.70 -39.12 -32.93
C THR A 370 -16.85 -38.59 -33.77
N HIS A 371 -16.67 -38.66 -35.08
CA HIS A 371 -17.65 -38.23 -36.06
C HIS A 371 -17.82 -39.35 -37.09
N PHE A 372 -19.07 -39.68 -37.39
CA PHE A 372 -19.45 -40.69 -38.37
C PHE A 372 -20.19 -40.01 -39.51
N ASP A 373 -19.59 -39.97 -40.70
CA ASP A 373 -20.27 -39.52 -41.92
C ASP A 373 -20.75 -40.73 -42.71
N TYR A 374 -22.03 -40.73 -43.08
CA TYR A 374 -22.61 -41.70 -43.99
C TYR A 374 -23.15 -40.99 -45.24
N ARG A 375 -22.49 -41.25 -46.36
CA ARG A 375 -22.89 -40.75 -47.68
C ARG A 375 -24.01 -41.61 -48.27
N ILE A 376 -25.24 -41.16 -48.14
CA ILE A 376 -26.44 -41.84 -48.68
C ILE A 376 -26.45 -41.77 -50.22
N SER A 377 -26.07 -40.64 -50.79
CA SER A 377 -25.99 -40.47 -52.25
C SER A 377 -24.87 -39.49 -52.65
N LYS A 378 -24.77 -39.21 -53.95
CA LYS A 378 -23.83 -38.20 -54.46
C LYS A 378 -24.12 -36.81 -53.87
N ASP A 379 -25.40 -36.58 -53.57
CA ASP A 379 -26.01 -35.28 -53.29
C ASP A 379 -26.52 -35.17 -51.85
N PHE A 380 -26.50 -36.26 -51.07
CA PHE A 380 -26.96 -36.29 -49.68
C PHE A 380 -26.00 -37.05 -48.77
N ASN A 381 -25.53 -36.40 -47.70
CA ASN A 381 -24.81 -37.01 -46.60
C ASN A 381 -25.51 -36.75 -45.26
N ILE A 382 -25.31 -37.67 -44.33
CA ILE A 382 -25.74 -37.53 -42.93
C ILE A 382 -24.56 -37.83 -42.03
N GLY A 383 -24.27 -36.92 -41.11
CA GLY A 383 -23.22 -37.03 -40.11
C GLY A 383 -23.79 -37.21 -38.71
N GLY A 384 -23.01 -37.84 -37.85
CA GLY A 384 -23.28 -37.95 -36.42
C GLY A 384 -22.01 -37.69 -35.63
N THR A 385 -22.05 -36.75 -34.72
CA THR A 385 -20.91 -36.37 -33.87
C THR A 385 -21.20 -36.74 -32.42
N ILE A 386 -20.22 -37.31 -31.72
CA ILE A 386 -20.21 -37.34 -30.25
C ILE A 386 -18.83 -36.92 -29.76
N MET A 387 -18.81 -35.99 -28.81
CA MET A 387 -17.58 -35.48 -28.22
C MET A 387 -17.74 -35.23 -26.73
N ASN A 388 -16.68 -35.49 -25.98
CA ASN A 388 -16.58 -35.19 -24.56
C ASN A 388 -15.32 -34.36 -24.31
N LEU A 389 -15.51 -33.17 -23.72
CA LEU A 389 -14.45 -32.30 -23.25
C LEU A 389 -14.43 -32.35 -21.73
N THR A 390 -13.35 -32.91 -21.17
CA THR A 390 -13.13 -32.98 -19.72
C THR A 390 -11.90 -32.18 -19.32
N GLU A 391 -12.06 -31.33 -18.32
CA GLU A 391 -10.99 -30.57 -17.68
C GLU A 391 -10.61 -31.21 -16.34
N ARG A 392 -9.31 -31.17 -16.03
CA ARG A 392 -8.78 -31.61 -14.75
C ARG A 392 -8.09 -30.44 -14.04
N PRO A 393 -8.58 -30.04 -12.85
CA PRO A 393 -7.95 -28.98 -12.07
C PRO A 393 -6.65 -29.48 -11.44
N VAL A 394 -5.80 -28.53 -11.03
CA VAL A 394 -4.55 -28.83 -10.31
C VAL A 394 -4.83 -29.20 -8.86
N THR A 395 -5.76 -28.49 -8.22
CA THR A 395 -6.18 -28.67 -6.83
C THR A 395 -7.61 -29.24 -6.76
N LYS A 396 -8.00 -29.74 -5.59
CA LYS A 396 -9.37 -30.25 -5.37
C LYS A 396 -10.31 -29.14 -4.91
N LYS A 397 -9.82 -28.11 -4.21
CA LYS A 397 -10.59 -26.90 -3.95
C LYS A 397 -10.52 -26.01 -5.18
N VAL A 398 -11.67 -25.75 -5.78
CA VAL A 398 -11.85 -24.84 -6.90
C VAL A 398 -12.84 -23.77 -6.52
N ASN A 399 -12.47 -22.53 -6.80
CA ASN A 399 -13.35 -21.39 -6.58
C ASN A 399 -14.43 -21.34 -7.65
N ILE A 400 -15.53 -20.68 -7.31
CA ILE A 400 -16.59 -20.37 -8.26
C ILE A 400 -16.06 -19.50 -9.42
N GLY A 401 -16.37 -19.90 -10.65
CA GLY A 401 -15.84 -19.35 -11.89
C GLY A 401 -14.70 -20.19 -12.51
N ASP A 402 -13.99 -20.99 -11.70
CA ASP A 402 -12.88 -21.85 -12.13
C ASP A 402 -13.28 -23.34 -12.20
N GLU A 403 -14.59 -23.65 -12.18
CA GLU A 403 -15.06 -25.02 -12.15
C GLU A 403 -14.65 -25.81 -13.41
N PRO A 404 -13.99 -26.97 -13.24
CA PRO A 404 -13.59 -27.79 -14.38
C PRO A 404 -14.81 -28.48 -15.01
N ILE A 405 -15.01 -28.23 -16.30
CA ILE A 405 -16.13 -28.81 -17.05
C ILE A 405 -15.86 -30.26 -17.47
N SER A 406 -16.94 -31.02 -17.65
CA SER A 406 -16.96 -32.36 -18.24
C SER A 406 -18.19 -32.50 -19.12
N ASN A 407 -18.17 -31.80 -20.25
CA ASN A 407 -19.31 -31.64 -21.14
C ASN A 407 -19.30 -32.69 -22.24
N THR A 408 -20.45 -33.31 -22.50
CA THR A 408 -20.65 -34.23 -23.62
C THR A 408 -21.62 -33.62 -24.62
N ILE A 409 -21.20 -33.44 -25.86
CA ILE A 409 -22.07 -33.03 -26.96
C ILE A 409 -22.30 -34.22 -27.85
N TRP A 410 -23.55 -34.46 -28.23
CA TRP A 410 -23.84 -35.32 -29.38
C TRP A 410 -24.71 -34.56 -30.37
N GLY A 411 -24.53 -34.83 -31.65
CA GLY A 411 -25.24 -34.12 -32.70
C GLY A 411 -25.40 -34.95 -33.96
N LEU A 412 -26.33 -34.50 -34.79
CA LEU A 412 -26.61 -35.05 -36.10
C LEU A 412 -26.59 -33.89 -37.09
N ASP A 413 -25.98 -34.10 -38.24
CA ASP A 413 -25.93 -33.14 -39.32
C ASP A 413 -26.35 -33.81 -40.63
N GLY A 414 -26.92 -33.03 -41.54
CA GLY A 414 -27.33 -33.51 -42.85
C GLY A 414 -27.15 -32.41 -43.87
N ASN A 415 -26.49 -32.74 -44.98
CA ASN A 415 -26.27 -31.78 -46.05
C ASN A 415 -26.72 -32.39 -47.39
N TYR A 416 -27.61 -31.65 -48.05
CA TYR A 416 -28.19 -31.97 -49.35
C TYR A 416 -27.78 -30.90 -50.36
N ARG A 417 -27.04 -31.29 -51.39
CA ARG A 417 -26.61 -30.40 -52.47
C ARG A 417 -26.91 -31.02 -53.82
N THR A 418 -27.82 -30.40 -54.56
CA THR A 418 -28.15 -30.80 -55.94
C THR A 418 -27.98 -29.63 -56.91
N GLU A 419 -27.65 -29.94 -58.15
CA GLU A 419 -27.73 -28.97 -59.24
C GLU A 419 -29.18 -28.70 -59.62
N ALA A 420 -29.50 -27.44 -59.93
CA ALA A 420 -30.82 -26.99 -60.34
C ALA A 420 -30.76 -26.31 -61.72
N PRO A 421 -30.54 -27.07 -62.81
CA PRO A 421 -30.44 -26.51 -64.16
C PRO A 421 -31.65 -25.67 -64.59
N PHE A 422 -32.82 -25.94 -64.01
CA PHE A 422 -34.03 -25.16 -64.29
C PHE A 422 -33.91 -23.71 -63.78
N LEU A 423 -33.25 -23.48 -62.63
CA LEU A 423 -33.00 -22.14 -62.10
C LEU A 423 -32.00 -21.40 -62.98
N THR A 424 -30.94 -22.07 -63.42
CA THR A 424 -29.95 -21.50 -64.34
C THR A 424 -30.62 -21.02 -65.62
N ARG A 425 -31.46 -21.88 -66.23
CA ARG A 425 -32.23 -21.51 -67.43
C ARG A 425 -33.27 -20.42 -67.19
N LEU A 426 -33.77 -20.27 -65.96
CA LEU A 426 -34.71 -19.21 -65.62
C LEU A 426 -33.99 -17.87 -65.51
N VAL A 427 -32.78 -17.86 -64.93
CA VAL A 427 -31.92 -16.67 -64.85
C VAL A 427 -31.40 -16.27 -66.24
N ASP A 428 -31.05 -17.24 -67.10
CA ASP A 428 -30.68 -17.03 -68.51
C ASP A 428 -31.76 -16.35 -69.36
N LYS A 429 -33.03 -16.43 -68.94
CA LYS A 429 -34.14 -15.79 -69.66
C LYS A 429 -34.30 -14.31 -69.31
N ILE A 430 -33.53 -13.79 -68.35
CA ILE A 430 -33.51 -12.37 -68.01
C ILE A 430 -32.69 -11.65 -69.10
N PRO A 431 -33.28 -10.69 -69.84
CA PRO A 431 -32.57 -9.99 -70.90
C PRO A 431 -31.25 -9.38 -70.40
N PHE A 432 -30.19 -9.50 -71.21
CA PHE A 432 -28.83 -9.01 -70.93
C PHE A 432 -28.00 -9.79 -69.88
N ILE A 433 -28.45 -10.98 -69.43
CA ILE A 433 -27.67 -11.88 -68.56
C ILE A 433 -27.46 -13.23 -69.26
N GLU A 434 -26.22 -13.73 -69.29
CA GLU A 434 -25.86 -15.07 -69.80
C GLU A 434 -25.14 -15.83 -68.69
N THR A 435 -25.77 -16.87 -68.14
CA THR A 435 -25.27 -17.68 -67.03
C THR A 435 -24.65 -18.98 -67.53
N LYS A 436 -23.31 -19.07 -67.41
CA LYS A 436 -22.55 -20.27 -67.78
C LYS A 436 -22.30 -21.22 -66.60
N GLU A 437 -22.50 -20.74 -65.38
CA GLU A 437 -22.35 -21.52 -64.15
C GLU A 437 -23.68 -22.13 -63.71
N MET A 438 -23.63 -23.40 -63.30
CA MET A 438 -24.81 -24.13 -62.85
C MET A 438 -25.29 -23.62 -61.50
N SER A 439 -26.58 -23.32 -61.40
CA SER A 439 -27.25 -23.00 -60.15
C SER A 439 -27.31 -24.27 -59.30
N THR A 440 -27.06 -24.14 -58.00
CA THR A 440 -27.15 -25.26 -57.05
C THR A 440 -28.14 -24.92 -55.95
N ILE A 441 -28.82 -25.94 -55.44
CA ILE A 441 -29.64 -25.86 -54.24
C ILE A 441 -28.92 -26.63 -53.16
N THR A 442 -28.57 -25.92 -52.09
CA THR A 442 -27.97 -26.49 -50.88
C THR A 442 -28.94 -26.34 -49.73
N ALA A 443 -29.14 -27.43 -48.99
CA ALA A 443 -29.89 -27.45 -47.74
C ALA A 443 -29.04 -28.18 -46.70
N ALA A 444 -28.70 -27.49 -45.61
CA ALA A 444 -27.99 -28.05 -44.49
C ALA A 444 -28.88 -27.97 -43.24
N ALA A 445 -28.83 -29.01 -42.41
CA ALA A 445 -29.50 -29.06 -41.13
C ALA A 445 -28.55 -29.65 -40.09
N GLU A 446 -28.48 -29.02 -38.93
CA GLU A 446 -27.65 -29.46 -37.81
C GLU A 446 -28.49 -29.48 -36.53
N TYR A 447 -28.30 -30.52 -35.74
CA TYR A 447 -28.87 -30.67 -34.40
C TYR A 447 -27.74 -31.06 -33.45
N ALA A 448 -27.58 -30.33 -32.36
CA ALA A 448 -26.62 -30.67 -31.32
C ALA A 448 -27.30 -30.56 -29.95
N TYR A 449 -27.04 -31.55 -29.10
CA TYR A 449 -27.50 -31.58 -27.72
C TYR A 449 -26.29 -31.65 -26.79
N LEU A 450 -26.20 -30.67 -25.89
CA LEU A 450 -25.16 -30.57 -24.87
C LEU A 450 -25.68 -31.19 -23.57
N ILE A 451 -24.96 -32.18 -23.06
CA ILE A 451 -25.11 -32.72 -21.72
C ILE A 451 -23.98 -32.09 -20.88
N PRO A 452 -24.28 -31.05 -20.08
CA PRO A 452 -23.28 -30.45 -19.20
C PRO A 452 -22.93 -31.42 -18.06
N GLY A 453 -21.69 -31.36 -17.60
CA GLY A 453 -21.21 -32.15 -16.46
C GLY A 453 -19.97 -31.54 -15.84
N HIS A 454 -19.54 -32.08 -14.70
CA HIS A 454 -18.37 -31.61 -13.94
C HIS A 454 -17.32 -32.71 -13.77
N SER A 455 -16.08 -32.29 -13.55
CA SER A 455 -14.97 -33.22 -13.32
C SER A 455 -15.13 -34.01 -12.01
N LYS A 456 -14.89 -35.32 -12.03
CA LYS A 456 -14.91 -36.14 -10.78
C LYS A 456 -13.80 -35.76 -9.79
N ALA A 457 -12.80 -35.00 -10.23
CA ALA A 457 -11.70 -34.52 -9.40
C ALA A 457 -12.19 -33.60 -8.26
N ILE A 458 -13.31 -32.90 -8.45
CA ILE A 458 -13.91 -31.96 -7.48
C ILE A 458 -15.02 -32.62 -6.63
N GLY A 459 -14.99 -33.96 -6.55
CA GLY A 459 -15.95 -34.75 -5.78
C GLY A 459 -17.21 -35.15 -6.56
N LYS A 460 -18.03 -36.02 -5.96
CA LYS A 460 -19.25 -36.55 -6.60
C LYS A 460 -20.32 -35.48 -6.80
N SER A 461 -20.40 -34.53 -5.87
CA SER A 461 -21.40 -33.45 -5.90
C SER A 461 -20.98 -32.24 -6.74
N GLY A 462 -19.73 -32.18 -7.20
CA GLY A 462 -19.24 -31.04 -7.98
C GLY A 462 -19.16 -29.76 -7.17
N ASN A 463 -18.47 -29.80 -6.03
CA ASN A 463 -18.43 -28.66 -5.11
C ASN A 463 -17.52 -27.56 -5.68
N SER A 464 -18.03 -26.33 -5.71
CA SER A 464 -17.22 -25.12 -5.86
C SER A 464 -17.32 -24.26 -4.61
N TYR A 465 -16.23 -23.56 -4.29
CA TYR A 465 -16.11 -22.75 -3.09
C TYR A 465 -16.38 -21.29 -3.44
N ILE A 466 -17.31 -20.67 -2.69
CA ILE A 466 -17.50 -19.21 -2.73
C ILE A 466 -16.33 -18.50 -2.02
N ASP A 467 -15.85 -19.12 -0.95
CA ASP A 467 -14.64 -18.75 -0.21
C ASP A 467 -14.19 -19.99 0.57
N ASP A 468 -12.91 -20.32 0.50
CA ASP A 468 -12.28 -21.37 1.29
C ASP A 468 -11.49 -20.81 2.49
N PHE A 469 -11.46 -19.49 2.64
CA PHE A 469 -10.71 -18.71 3.63
C PHE A 469 -9.18 -18.90 3.57
N GLU A 470 -8.62 -19.59 2.58
CA GLU A 470 -7.18 -19.79 2.45
C GLU A 470 -6.44 -18.47 2.15
N GLY A 471 -7.11 -17.58 1.41
CA GLY A 471 -6.67 -16.21 1.15
C GLY A 471 -7.20 -15.17 2.14
N SER A 472 -7.87 -15.58 3.23
CA SER A 472 -8.56 -14.65 4.12
C SER A 472 -7.62 -13.69 4.85
N GLN A 473 -6.38 -14.09 5.06
CA GLN A 473 -5.32 -13.27 5.62
C GLN A 473 -4.02 -13.44 4.86
N SER A 474 -3.23 -12.38 4.83
CA SER A 474 -1.86 -12.43 4.35
C SER A 474 -1.03 -11.41 5.12
N THR A 475 0.29 -11.59 5.10
CA THR A 475 1.18 -10.85 6.00
C THR A 475 2.30 -10.16 5.24
N ILE A 476 2.80 -9.06 5.82
CA ILE A 476 3.96 -8.32 5.35
C ILE A 476 5.04 -8.46 6.44
N ASP A 477 6.11 -9.20 6.16
CA ASP A 477 7.21 -9.43 7.12
C ASP A 477 8.01 -8.14 7.37
N LEU A 478 8.28 -7.86 8.64
CA LEU A 478 9.01 -6.70 9.12
C LEU A 478 10.35 -7.03 9.78
N ARG A 479 10.76 -8.31 9.82
CA ARG A 479 11.96 -8.78 10.55
C ARG A 479 13.31 -8.44 9.93
N SER A 480 13.35 -7.91 8.70
CA SER A 480 14.62 -7.58 8.05
C SER A 480 15.37 -6.51 8.83
N ALA A 481 16.44 -6.89 9.55
CA ALA A 481 17.16 -5.99 10.46
C ALA A 481 17.78 -4.78 9.74
N GLY A 482 18.29 -4.96 8.52
CA GLY A 482 18.86 -3.86 7.72
C GLY A 482 17.83 -2.87 7.17
N ALA A 483 16.53 -3.15 7.32
CA ALA A 483 15.46 -2.19 6.98
C ALA A 483 15.14 -1.24 8.14
N TRP A 484 15.68 -1.51 9.34
CA TRP A 484 15.51 -0.67 10.52
C TRP A 484 16.74 0.20 10.75
N SER A 485 16.52 1.44 11.15
CA SER A 485 17.53 2.43 11.52
C SER A 485 17.25 2.99 12.92
N LEU A 486 18.18 3.77 13.45
CA LEU A 486 18.00 4.47 14.72
C LEU A 486 16.78 5.40 14.66
N ALA A 487 15.97 5.44 15.72
CA ALA A 487 14.81 6.30 15.77
C ALA A 487 15.10 7.72 16.28
N SER A 488 14.39 8.69 15.70
CA SER A 488 14.24 10.03 16.26
C SER A 488 13.45 10.00 17.57
N THR A 489 13.70 10.99 18.44
CA THR A 489 12.98 11.14 19.71
C THR A 489 11.50 11.47 19.45
N PRO A 490 10.55 10.68 19.98
CA PRO A 490 9.12 10.94 19.76
C PRO A 490 8.68 12.34 20.21
N GLN A 491 7.96 13.05 19.34
CA GLN A 491 7.45 14.40 19.64
C GLN A 491 5.95 14.39 19.96
N GLY A 492 5.44 15.52 20.48
CA GLY A 492 4.02 15.69 20.82
C GLY A 492 3.58 14.97 22.10
N GLN A 493 4.53 14.44 22.87
CA GLN A 493 4.27 13.60 24.05
C GLN A 493 5.14 14.00 25.25
N LYS A 494 5.02 15.25 25.69
CA LYS A 494 5.85 15.84 26.75
C LYS A 494 5.87 15.05 28.07
N SER A 495 4.83 14.25 28.36
CA SER A 495 4.79 13.36 29.53
C SER A 495 5.77 12.19 29.44
N LEU A 496 5.96 11.61 28.25
CA LEU A 496 6.87 10.50 28.00
C LEU A 496 8.26 10.99 27.59
N PHE A 497 8.31 12.08 26.82
CA PHE A 497 9.52 12.66 26.23
C PHE A 497 9.55 14.17 26.52
N PRO A 498 9.88 14.59 27.74
CA PRO A 498 9.97 16.00 28.08
C PRO A 498 11.06 16.74 27.29
N GLU A 499 12.05 16.02 26.76
CA GLU A 499 13.11 16.52 25.89
C GLU A 499 12.67 16.78 24.44
N SER A 500 11.47 16.36 24.03
CA SER A 500 11.06 16.32 22.61
C SER A 500 10.79 17.67 21.94
N GLU A 501 10.93 18.79 22.63
CA GLU A 501 10.64 20.13 22.09
C GLU A 501 11.89 21.03 22.01
N ASP A 502 13.03 20.56 22.52
CA ASP A 502 14.31 21.26 22.46
C ASP A 502 15.02 20.93 21.14
N ASP A 503 15.81 21.84 20.57
CA ASP A 503 16.58 21.61 19.33
C ASP A 503 18.10 21.48 19.62
N SER A 504 18.47 21.22 20.88
CA SER A 504 19.85 20.98 21.33
C SER A 504 20.12 19.51 21.65
N LEU A 505 21.36 19.22 22.09
CA LEU A 505 21.82 17.90 22.53
C LEU A 505 20.93 17.26 23.62
N VAL A 506 20.12 18.07 24.31
CA VAL A 506 19.17 17.63 25.34
C VAL A 506 18.23 16.54 24.84
N THR A 507 17.85 16.56 23.55
CA THR A 507 16.95 15.56 22.95
C THR A 507 17.52 14.14 22.93
N GLY A 508 18.84 13.99 23.01
CA GLY A 508 19.54 12.71 23.07
C GLY A 508 19.78 12.19 24.49
N PHE A 509 19.58 13.00 25.53
CA PHE A 509 20.03 12.67 26.90
C PHE A 509 19.39 11.39 27.46
N ASN A 510 18.15 11.10 27.10
CA ASN A 510 17.42 9.91 27.59
C ASN A 510 17.58 8.68 26.71
N ARG A 511 18.38 8.73 25.64
CA ARG A 511 18.58 7.60 24.72
C ARG A 511 19.58 6.59 25.30
N ALA A 512 19.10 5.40 25.63
CA ALA A 512 19.90 4.28 26.10
C ALA A 512 20.24 3.31 24.97
N LYS A 513 21.17 2.38 25.24
CA LYS A 513 21.68 1.45 24.25
C LYS A 513 20.60 0.44 23.83
N LEU A 514 20.35 0.38 22.53
CA LEU A 514 19.48 -0.59 21.89
C LEU A 514 20.26 -1.25 20.75
N ALA A 515 20.20 -2.57 20.66
CA ALA A 515 20.77 -3.34 19.56
C ALA A 515 19.66 -4.15 18.87
N TRP A 516 19.65 -4.15 17.54
CA TRP A 516 18.71 -4.90 16.72
C TRP A 516 19.45 -5.69 15.65
N TYR A 517 19.20 -6.99 15.57
CA TYR A 517 19.99 -7.88 14.72
C TYR A 517 19.25 -9.18 14.42
N ALA A 518 19.75 -9.90 13.43
CA ALA A 518 19.49 -11.32 13.25
C ALA A 518 20.79 -12.07 13.53
N ILE A 519 20.75 -13.12 14.34
CA ILE A 519 21.95 -13.88 14.68
C ILE A 519 22.44 -14.63 13.44
N ASP A 520 23.72 -14.45 13.13
CA ASP A 520 24.36 -15.12 11.99
C ASP A 520 24.41 -16.64 12.24
N PRO A 521 23.98 -17.47 11.26
CA PRO A 521 24.04 -18.93 11.39
C PRO A 521 25.41 -19.49 11.75
N LEU A 522 26.50 -18.75 11.49
CA LEU A 522 27.85 -19.06 11.93
C LEU A 522 27.92 -19.41 13.42
N PHE A 523 27.25 -18.65 14.28
CA PHE A 523 27.26 -18.87 15.74
C PHE A 523 26.51 -20.14 16.16
N LEU A 524 25.82 -20.80 15.22
CA LEU A 524 24.93 -21.94 15.46
C LEU A 524 25.50 -23.26 14.93
N ARG A 525 26.74 -23.25 14.45
CA ARG A 525 27.42 -24.39 13.81
C ARG A 525 28.66 -24.78 14.63
N PRO A 526 28.59 -25.84 15.47
CA PRO A 526 29.68 -26.20 16.38
C PRO A 526 30.97 -26.69 15.69
N THR A 527 30.90 -27.05 14.41
CA THR A 527 32.03 -27.58 13.63
C THR A 527 32.64 -26.55 12.67
N ASN A 528 32.18 -25.30 12.69
CA ASN A 528 32.68 -24.27 11.78
C ASN A 528 33.95 -23.62 12.38
N ASN A 529 35.04 -23.57 11.60
CA ASN A 529 36.32 -23.00 12.03
C ASN A 529 36.29 -21.47 12.16
N LEU A 530 35.25 -20.81 11.63
CA LEU A 530 35.01 -19.38 11.78
C LEU A 530 34.23 -19.04 13.06
N THR A 531 33.65 -20.03 13.75
CA THR A 531 32.93 -19.78 15.00
C THR A 531 33.93 -19.56 16.14
N PRO A 532 33.85 -18.44 16.88
CA PRO A 532 34.81 -18.17 17.95
C PRO A 532 34.83 -19.29 19.01
N ALA A 533 36.03 -19.66 19.45
CA ALA A 533 36.24 -20.82 20.32
C ALA A 533 35.52 -20.74 21.68
N ASN A 534 35.17 -19.52 22.13
CA ASN A 534 34.44 -19.28 23.37
C ASN A 534 32.92 -19.49 23.26
N ILE A 535 32.40 -19.70 22.04
CA ILE A 535 30.99 -20.05 21.78
C ILE A 535 30.89 -21.58 21.75
N ASP A 536 30.74 -22.14 22.94
CA ASP A 536 30.60 -23.57 23.17
C ASP A 536 29.14 -24.04 23.03
N ALA A 537 28.91 -25.36 23.12
CA ALA A 537 27.57 -25.95 23.04
C ALA A 537 26.58 -25.32 24.04
N THR A 538 27.05 -24.92 25.23
CA THR A 538 26.27 -24.22 26.25
C THR A 538 25.82 -22.84 25.78
N ALA A 539 26.74 -22.03 25.22
CA ALA A 539 26.41 -20.73 24.66
C ALA A 539 25.43 -20.83 23.48
N MET A 540 25.63 -21.83 22.61
CA MET A 540 24.71 -22.12 21.49
C MET A 540 23.33 -22.63 21.93
N SER A 541 23.18 -23.02 23.20
CA SER A 541 21.95 -23.53 23.80
C SER A 541 21.19 -22.48 24.61
N ASN A 542 21.73 -21.27 24.76
CA ASN A 542 21.06 -20.18 25.43
C ASN A 542 19.82 -19.75 24.61
N ASN A 543 18.64 -19.68 25.23
CA ASN A 543 17.39 -19.24 24.58
C ASN A 543 17.52 -17.88 23.88
N PHE A 544 18.41 -16.99 24.33
CA PHE A 544 18.66 -15.70 23.70
C PHE A 544 19.61 -15.75 22.50
N ALA A 545 20.28 -16.88 22.23
CA ALA A 545 21.25 -17.02 21.15
C ALA A 545 21.03 -18.23 20.24
N ARG A 546 20.28 -19.24 20.68
CA ARG A 546 20.16 -20.54 20.00
C ARG A 546 19.40 -20.46 18.68
N GLU A 547 19.62 -21.48 17.86
CA GLU A 547 18.88 -21.75 16.63
C GLU A 547 17.46 -22.22 16.95
N ILE A 548 16.48 -21.71 16.18
CA ILE A 548 15.06 -22.00 16.39
C ILE A 548 14.52 -22.69 15.13
N PRO A 549 14.25 -23.99 15.18
CA PRO A 549 13.58 -24.68 14.08
C PRO A 549 12.17 -24.16 13.86
N GLU A 550 11.71 -24.13 12.60
CA GLU A 550 10.34 -23.73 12.27
C GLU A 550 9.31 -24.60 12.97
N THR A 551 9.59 -25.90 13.09
CA THR A 551 8.75 -26.88 13.80
C THR A 551 8.69 -26.67 15.32
N GLU A 552 9.56 -25.84 15.89
CA GLU A 552 9.45 -25.48 17.31
C GLU A 552 8.31 -24.49 17.53
N VAL A 553 8.10 -23.54 16.63
CA VAL A 553 7.03 -22.53 16.75
C VAL A 553 5.76 -22.99 16.03
N PHE A 554 5.92 -23.67 14.88
CA PHE A 554 4.84 -24.12 13.99
C PHE A 554 4.95 -25.63 13.73
N PRO A 555 4.55 -26.49 14.69
CA PRO A 555 4.82 -27.93 14.63
C PRO A 555 4.11 -28.67 13.47
N ASN A 556 3.03 -28.11 12.95
CA ASN A 556 2.24 -28.71 11.87
C ASN A 556 2.67 -28.25 10.46
N LYS A 557 3.63 -27.32 10.37
CA LYS A 557 4.15 -26.79 9.12
C LYS A 557 5.09 -27.78 8.44
N GLN A 558 4.96 -27.92 7.12
CA GLN A 558 5.79 -28.80 6.31
C GLN A 558 6.69 -27.98 5.39
N SER A 559 7.97 -27.87 5.73
CA SER A 559 8.95 -27.16 4.89
C SER A 559 9.34 -28.03 3.68
N GLN A 560 9.56 -27.40 2.52
CA GLN A 560 10.04 -28.11 1.32
C GLN A 560 11.50 -28.56 1.48
N ASN A 561 11.84 -29.74 0.95
CA ASN A 561 13.23 -30.21 0.92
C ASN A 561 14.15 -29.23 0.20
N GLY A 562 15.29 -28.91 0.81
CA GLY A 562 16.28 -27.97 0.27
C GLY A 562 16.07 -26.51 0.71
N GLN A 563 15.00 -26.19 1.43
CA GLN A 563 14.82 -24.90 2.10
C GLN A 563 15.37 -24.95 3.54
N PRO A 564 15.93 -23.85 4.07
CA PRO A 564 16.29 -23.77 5.48
C PRO A 564 15.06 -24.00 6.37
N THR A 565 15.17 -24.94 7.31
CA THR A 565 14.09 -25.27 8.26
C THR A 565 14.16 -24.46 9.55
N ASN A 566 15.05 -23.46 9.62
CA ASN A 566 15.25 -22.59 10.77
C ASN A 566 14.60 -21.23 10.55
N ILE A 567 14.10 -20.63 11.64
CA ILE A 567 13.57 -19.27 11.65
C ILE A 567 14.73 -18.31 11.94
N ALA A 568 15.03 -17.42 11.00
CA ALA A 568 15.87 -16.26 11.28
C ALA A 568 15.09 -15.28 12.15
N THR A 569 15.42 -15.16 13.43
CA THR A 569 14.73 -14.23 14.34
C THR A 569 15.17 -12.80 14.11
N PHE A 570 14.28 -11.86 14.42
CA PHE A 570 14.64 -10.48 14.65
C PHE A 570 14.77 -10.28 16.15
N ASP A 571 15.97 -9.98 16.63
CA ASP A 571 16.29 -9.88 18.04
C ASP A 571 16.49 -8.40 18.41
N LEU A 572 15.81 -7.96 19.48
CA LEU A 572 15.85 -6.61 20.00
C LEU A 572 16.36 -6.66 21.45
N ALA A 573 17.57 -6.14 21.69
CA ALA A 573 18.21 -6.13 23.00
C ALA A 573 18.37 -4.68 23.51
N TYR A 574 17.66 -4.35 24.58
CA TYR A 574 17.65 -3.04 25.21
C TYR A 574 18.42 -3.05 26.54
N TYR A 575 19.35 -2.10 26.71
CA TYR A 575 20.19 -1.96 27.90
C TYR A 575 19.99 -0.56 28.51
N PRO A 576 19.02 -0.39 29.45
CA PRO A 576 18.58 0.95 29.89
C PRO A 576 19.62 1.73 30.71
N SER A 577 20.60 1.03 31.31
CA SER A 577 21.69 1.65 32.07
C SER A 577 22.91 2.01 31.21
N GLU A 578 22.92 1.64 29.93
CA GLU A 578 24.04 1.90 29.03
C GLU A 578 23.71 3.03 28.06
N ARG A 579 24.71 3.85 27.74
CA ARG A 579 24.56 5.01 26.86
C ARG A 579 24.30 4.57 25.42
N GLY A 580 23.24 5.09 24.80
CA GLY A 580 22.94 4.90 23.39
C GLY A 580 23.68 5.90 22.49
N GLN A 581 23.54 5.74 21.18
CA GLN A 581 24.13 6.62 20.17
C GLN A 581 23.64 8.07 20.36
N TYR A 582 24.53 9.04 20.23
CA TYR A 582 24.29 10.48 20.35
C TYR A 582 23.63 10.88 21.68
N ASN A 583 24.08 10.28 22.78
CA ASN A 583 23.67 10.67 24.13
C ASN A 583 24.81 11.43 24.84
N PHE A 584 24.55 12.70 25.13
CA PHE A 584 25.47 13.63 25.79
C PHE A 584 25.03 14.02 27.21
N ASP A 585 24.28 13.15 27.90
CA ASP A 585 23.89 13.35 29.29
C ASP A 585 25.12 13.28 30.21
N SER A 586 25.33 14.30 31.04
CA SER A 586 26.51 14.40 31.91
C SER A 586 26.15 14.62 33.37
N LYS A 587 25.06 15.37 33.63
CA LYS A 587 24.61 15.77 34.97
C LYS A 587 23.08 15.75 35.04
N PRO A 588 22.48 15.60 36.23
CA PRO A 588 21.04 15.68 36.38
C PRO A 588 20.48 17.02 35.86
N THR A 589 19.44 16.95 35.04
CA THR A 589 18.71 18.11 34.52
C THR A 589 17.21 17.99 34.83
N THR A 590 16.39 18.91 34.33
CA THR A 590 14.93 18.79 34.41
C THR A 590 14.41 17.58 33.62
N VAL A 591 15.12 17.14 32.57
CA VAL A 591 14.69 16.06 31.67
C VAL A 591 15.44 14.74 31.88
N SER A 592 16.67 14.78 32.41
CA SER A 592 17.57 13.63 32.54
C SER A 592 18.12 13.48 33.97
N ARG A 593 18.79 12.36 34.27
CA ARG A 593 19.37 12.07 35.60
C ARG A 593 20.90 11.97 35.61
N GLY A 594 21.57 12.28 34.49
CA GLY A 594 23.03 12.27 34.39
C GLY A 594 23.64 10.87 34.44
N LEU A 595 24.97 10.84 34.56
CA LEU A 595 25.77 9.62 34.65
C LEU A 595 26.13 9.26 36.10
N ALA A 596 26.28 7.97 36.35
CA ALA A 596 26.89 7.43 37.55
C ALA A 596 28.42 7.48 37.45
N ALA A 597 29.11 7.23 38.58
CA ALA A 597 30.57 7.34 38.64
C ALA A 597 31.35 6.36 37.74
N ASN A 598 30.70 5.28 37.32
CA ASN A 598 31.23 4.27 36.39
C ASN A 598 30.86 4.56 34.92
N GLY A 599 30.16 5.65 34.62
CA GLY A 599 29.70 6.00 33.28
C GLY A 599 28.35 5.40 32.85
N SER A 600 27.64 4.65 33.72
CA SER A 600 26.29 4.17 33.41
C SER A 600 25.24 5.29 33.57
N LEU A 601 24.12 5.19 32.85
CA LEU A 601 22.99 6.12 32.98
C LEU A 601 22.29 5.94 34.34
N ASN A 602 22.07 7.05 35.07
CA ASN A 602 21.21 7.03 36.26
C ASN A 602 19.73 6.89 35.87
N ASN A 603 18.94 6.26 36.75
CA ASN A 603 17.50 6.00 36.61
C ASN A 603 17.13 5.36 35.25
N PRO A 604 17.54 4.09 35.03
CA PRO A 604 17.30 3.38 33.77
C PRO A 604 15.83 3.43 33.31
N GLU A 605 14.87 3.43 34.24
CA GLU A 605 13.43 3.46 33.91
C GLU A 605 12.97 4.74 33.19
N THR A 606 13.72 5.84 33.33
CA THR A 606 13.42 7.10 32.62
C THR A 606 13.94 7.10 31.18
N ARG A 607 14.87 6.21 30.86
CA ARG A 607 15.53 6.12 29.56
C ARG A 607 14.67 5.37 28.56
N TRP A 608 14.99 5.54 27.28
CA TRP A 608 14.31 4.86 26.19
C TRP A 608 15.30 4.47 25.10
N GLY A 609 14.93 3.55 24.22
CA GLY A 609 15.70 3.24 23.01
C GLY A 609 14.75 2.77 21.92
N GLY A 610 14.95 3.24 20.69
CA GLY A 610 14.04 2.91 19.59
C GLY A 610 14.71 2.82 18.23
N ILE A 611 13.99 2.15 17.34
CA ILE A 611 14.31 1.97 15.94
C ILE A 611 13.12 2.34 15.09
N MET A 612 13.36 2.76 13.86
CA MET A 612 12.30 3.07 12.90
C MET A 612 12.62 2.54 11.52
N ARG A 613 11.60 2.40 10.69
CA ARG A 613 11.71 1.94 9.32
C ARG A 613 10.66 2.58 8.43
N SER A 614 10.93 2.59 7.14
CA SER A 614 9.94 2.91 6.12
C SER A 614 8.97 1.73 5.89
N ILE A 615 7.74 2.10 5.55
CA ILE A 615 6.70 1.19 5.09
C ILE A 615 6.55 1.38 3.58
N GLN A 616 6.37 0.28 2.85
CA GLN A 616 6.24 0.31 1.39
C GLN A 616 4.79 0.43 0.95
N THR A 617 3.87 -0.20 1.70
CA THR A 617 2.43 -0.16 1.42
C THR A 617 1.78 0.90 2.31
N ASN A 618 1.77 2.15 1.85
CA ASN A 618 1.42 3.29 2.71
C ASN A 618 -0.09 3.45 2.98
N ASP A 619 -0.94 2.96 2.05
CA ASP A 619 -2.39 3.03 2.18
C ASP A 619 -2.93 1.77 2.86
N PHE A 620 -2.98 1.80 4.18
CA PHE A 620 -3.45 0.69 5.02
C PHE A 620 -4.96 0.48 4.89
N GLU A 621 -5.74 1.50 4.51
CA GLU A 621 -7.18 1.38 4.31
C GLU A 621 -7.53 0.57 3.06
N SER A 622 -6.86 0.91 1.95
CA SER A 622 -6.99 0.19 0.68
C SER A 622 -6.44 -1.24 0.81
N ALA A 623 -5.28 -1.40 1.46
CA ALA A 623 -4.67 -2.70 1.70
C ALA A 623 -5.36 -3.54 2.79
N ASN A 624 -6.32 -2.97 3.51
CA ASN A 624 -6.99 -3.53 4.69
C ASN A 624 -6.01 -4.16 5.70
N ILE A 625 -4.97 -3.41 6.08
CA ILE A 625 -4.11 -3.80 7.19
C ILE A 625 -4.90 -3.63 8.48
N GLU A 626 -4.97 -4.67 9.30
CA GLU A 626 -5.81 -4.69 10.50
C GLU A 626 -4.98 -4.82 11.79
N TYR A 627 -3.86 -5.52 11.74
CA TYR A 627 -3.08 -5.84 12.93
C TYR A 627 -1.58 -5.73 12.72
N ILE A 628 -0.89 -5.31 13.78
CA ILE A 628 0.52 -5.67 14.00
C ILE A 628 0.51 -7.03 14.71
N GLN A 629 1.12 -8.04 14.11
CA GLN A 629 1.22 -9.38 14.68
C GLN A 629 2.67 -9.76 14.88
N PHE A 630 2.98 -10.41 16.00
CA PHE A 630 4.29 -11.00 16.19
C PHE A 630 4.27 -12.18 17.14
N TRP A 631 5.25 -13.06 16.96
CA TRP A 631 5.53 -14.17 17.85
C TRP A 631 6.85 -13.89 18.56
N VAL A 632 6.80 -13.74 19.89
CA VAL A 632 7.98 -13.45 20.70
C VAL A 632 8.24 -14.58 21.67
N MET A 633 9.51 -14.97 21.79
CA MET A 633 9.94 -15.93 22.82
C MET A 633 9.77 -15.29 24.20
N ASP A 634 9.41 -16.08 25.22
CA ASP A 634 9.33 -15.62 26.60
C ASP A 634 10.61 -14.87 27.02
N PRO A 635 10.55 -13.54 27.23
CA PRO A 635 11.73 -12.79 27.63
C PRO A 635 12.12 -13.08 29.08
N PHE A 636 11.26 -13.71 29.88
CA PHE A 636 11.49 -14.05 31.29
C PHE A 636 11.83 -15.54 31.47
N ASN A 637 12.31 -16.21 30.42
CA ASN A 637 12.73 -17.60 30.46
C ASN A 637 13.92 -17.85 31.41
N SER A 638 14.23 -19.12 31.67
CA SER A 638 15.26 -19.57 32.62
C SER A 638 16.69 -19.12 32.33
N ASP A 639 17.02 -18.77 31.08
CA ASP A 639 18.34 -18.26 30.72
C ASP A 639 18.46 -16.74 30.96
N ASN A 640 17.38 -16.07 31.40
CA ASN A 640 17.38 -14.65 31.71
C ASN A 640 18.03 -14.40 33.08
N THR A 641 19.09 -13.59 33.10
CA THR A 641 19.78 -13.18 34.32
C THR A 641 19.03 -12.09 35.10
N THR A 642 18.06 -11.43 34.47
CA THR A 642 17.20 -10.37 35.03
C THR A 642 15.70 -10.66 34.80
N PRO A 643 15.15 -11.77 35.34
CA PRO A 643 13.78 -12.22 35.05
C PRO A 643 12.68 -11.34 35.64
N ASN A 644 13.02 -10.43 36.56
CA ASN A 644 12.09 -9.45 37.14
C ASN A 644 12.27 -8.05 36.52
N SER A 645 12.77 -7.96 35.28
CA SER A 645 12.81 -6.68 34.56
C SER A 645 11.39 -6.20 34.32
N THR A 646 11.14 -4.91 34.52
CA THR A 646 9.95 -4.24 34.00
C THR A 646 10.30 -3.51 32.71
N GLY A 647 9.30 -2.98 32.01
CA GLY A 647 9.46 -2.16 30.81
C GLY A 647 8.15 -2.07 30.05
N ASP A 648 8.13 -1.25 29.01
CA ASP A 648 7.01 -1.12 28.07
C ASP A 648 7.56 -1.00 26.64
N LEU A 649 6.96 -1.74 25.72
CA LEU A 649 7.23 -1.71 24.28
C LEU A 649 6.16 -0.88 23.57
N TYR A 650 6.57 0.02 22.71
CA TYR A 650 5.67 0.90 21.96
C TYR A 650 5.84 0.71 20.47
N PHE A 651 4.73 0.85 19.75
CA PHE A 651 4.69 0.95 18.30
C PHE A 651 4.03 2.26 17.91
N ASN A 652 4.71 3.04 17.07
CA ASN A 652 4.18 4.23 16.44
C ASN A 652 4.05 3.96 14.94
N ILE A 653 2.89 4.25 14.37
CA ILE A 653 2.58 4.02 12.95
C ILE A 653 2.00 5.31 12.36
N GLY A 654 2.63 5.86 11.33
CA GLY A 654 2.20 7.10 10.67
C GLY A 654 3.35 7.81 9.98
N ASN A 655 3.38 9.14 10.09
CA ASN A 655 4.55 9.96 9.77
C ASN A 655 5.38 10.11 11.04
N VAL A 656 6.63 9.66 10.96
CA VAL A 656 7.62 9.73 12.03
C VAL A 656 8.80 10.53 11.51
N SER A 657 9.38 11.38 12.35
CA SER A 657 10.50 12.22 11.97
C SER A 657 11.71 11.35 11.62
N GLU A 658 12.34 11.63 10.49
CA GLU A 658 13.62 11.06 10.05
C GLU A 658 14.82 11.82 10.59
N ASP A 659 14.59 13.02 11.14
CA ASP A 659 15.57 13.84 11.85
C ASP A 659 15.93 13.20 13.21
N VAL A 660 17.00 12.39 13.20
CA VAL A 660 17.50 11.63 14.35
C VAL A 660 18.35 12.54 15.24
N LEU A 661 19.21 13.34 14.62
CA LEU A 661 20.02 14.39 15.22
C LEU A 661 19.31 15.73 15.07
N ARG A 662 18.41 16.01 16.01
CA ARG A 662 17.47 17.13 15.88
C ARG A 662 18.16 18.48 15.69
N ASP A 663 18.30 18.88 14.44
CA ASP A 663 18.77 20.19 14.00
C ASP A 663 18.11 20.66 12.69
N SER A 664 17.20 19.85 12.11
CA SER A 664 16.52 20.09 10.83
C SER A 664 17.44 20.12 9.60
N TYR A 665 18.72 19.71 9.74
CA TYR A 665 19.60 19.43 8.62
C TYR A 665 19.50 17.96 8.26
N LYS A 666 19.70 17.64 6.98
CA LYS A 666 19.75 16.26 6.54
C LYS A 666 21.20 15.79 6.62
N SER A 667 21.55 14.98 7.62
CA SER A 667 22.86 14.36 7.64
C SER A 667 23.01 13.37 6.49
N ALA A 668 24.16 13.43 5.81
CA ALA A 668 24.50 12.54 4.72
C ALA A 668 26.01 12.34 4.59
N GLU A 669 26.48 11.16 4.98
CA GLU A 669 27.90 10.77 4.98
C GLU A 669 28.58 10.93 3.62
N ASN A 670 27.88 10.60 2.53
CA ASN A 670 28.45 10.68 1.20
C ASN A 670 28.55 12.10 0.64
N ALA A 671 27.95 13.08 1.31
CA ALA A 671 28.09 14.49 0.97
C ALA A 671 29.12 15.21 1.86
N LEU A 672 29.81 14.48 2.75
CA LEU A 672 30.90 15.02 3.54
C LEU A 672 32.18 15.26 2.71
N PRO A 673 33.00 16.27 3.05
CA PRO A 673 34.25 16.53 2.35
C PRO A 673 35.23 15.34 2.45
N ALA A 674 35.74 14.91 1.31
CA ALA A 674 36.76 13.86 1.22
C ALA A 674 37.92 14.25 0.29
N PRO A 675 39.10 13.60 0.37
CA PRO A 675 40.28 13.95 -0.42
C PRO A 675 40.02 14.09 -1.93
N SER A 676 39.18 13.23 -2.53
CA SER A 676 38.87 13.32 -3.96
C SER A 676 37.90 14.46 -4.32
N THR A 677 37.13 14.96 -3.36
CA THR A 677 36.09 15.98 -3.60
C THR A 677 36.67 17.36 -3.90
N GLN A 678 37.83 17.73 -3.34
CA GLN A 678 38.47 19.01 -3.65
C GLN A 678 38.90 19.14 -5.11
N PRO A 679 39.70 18.19 -5.67
CA PRO A 679 40.04 18.21 -7.09
C PRO A 679 38.82 18.23 -8.02
N GLN A 680 37.74 17.56 -7.63
CA GLN A 680 36.49 17.49 -8.40
C GLN A 680 35.69 18.80 -8.38
N ASN A 681 35.87 19.63 -7.35
CA ASN A 681 35.17 20.91 -7.16
C ASN A 681 36.10 22.13 -7.32
N ASN A 682 36.94 22.13 -8.37
CA ASN A 682 37.85 23.24 -8.69
C ASN A 682 38.76 23.69 -7.52
N GLY A 683 39.17 22.74 -6.67
CA GLY A 683 40.02 23.01 -5.50
C GLY A 683 39.27 23.47 -4.25
N GLN A 684 37.94 23.38 -4.21
CA GLN A 684 37.12 23.74 -3.05
C GLN A 684 36.51 22.49 -2.40
N ASN A 685 36.43 22.48 -1.07
CA ASN A 685 35.67 21.44 -0.35
C ASN A 685 34.17 21.57 -0.64
N VAL A 686 33.46 20.47 -0.47
CA VAL A 686 31.99 20.48 -0.39
C VAL A 686 31.57 21.43 0.75
N PRO A 687 30.62 22.37 0.53
CA PRO A 687 30.16 23.27 1.57
C PRO A 687 29.50 22.51 2.72
N THR A 688 29.92 22.82 3.95
CA THR A 688 29.40 22.26 5.19
C THR A 688 28.95 23.38 6.14
N ASP A 689 28.06 23.03 7.06
CA ASP A 689 27.61 23.88 8.17
C ASP A 689 27.88 23.16 9.49
N THR A 690 27.80 23.88 10.62
CA THR A 690 28.03 23.32 11.95
C THR A 690 26.79 23.47 12.82
N THR A 691 26.32 22.37 13.38
CA THR A 691 25.16 22.31 14.28
C THR A 691 25.60 22.01 15.70
N ALA A 692 24.64 21.85 16.64
CA ALA A 692 24.98 21.39 17.98
C ALA A 692 25.51 19.95 18.01
N TRP A 693 25.17 19.15 16.98
CA TRP A 693 25.51 17.74 16.87
C TRP A 693 26.82 17.51 16.13
N GLY A 694 27.18 18.34 15.15
CA GLY A 694 28.42 18.15 14.43
C GLY A 694 28.51 18.96 13.13
N ILE A 695 29.06 18.34 12.09
CA ILE A 695 29.29 18.94 10.78
C ILE A 695 28.35 18.27 9.77
N VAL A 696 27.51 19.09 9.12
CA VAL A 696 26.50 18.61 8.17
C VAL A 696 26.76 19.18 6.77
N PRO A 697 26.47 18.42 5.70
CA PRO A 697 26.59 18.92 4.33
C PRO A 697 25.47 19.92 3.99
N VAL A 698 25.81 21.01 3.30
CA VAL A 698 24.82 22.01 2.85
C VAL A 698 24.18 21.61 1.51
N VAL A 699 24.90 20.81 0.72
CA VAL A 699 24.43 20.32 -0.57
C VAL A 699 23.81 18.94 -0.44
N GLN A 700 22.68 18.73 -1.10
CA GLN A 700 22.07 17.42 -1.12
C GLN A 700 22.76 16.50 -2.15
N PRO A 701 23.10 15.26 -1.77
CA PRO A 701 23.63 14.29 -2.73
C PRO A 701 22.55 13.88 -3.74
N LEU A 702 22.93 13.75 -5.01
CA LEU A 702 22.03 13.30 -6.07
C LEU A 702 21.74 11.79 -6.01
N VAL A 703 22.73 11.03 -5.56
CA VAL A 703 22.68 9.58 -5.42
C VAL A 703 23.13 9.20 -4.02
N ASN A 704 22.48 8.20 -3.43
CA ASN A 704 22.80 7.72 -2.09
C ASN A 704 23.88 6.61 -2.15
N ALA A 705 25.12 7.00 -2.47
CA ALA A 705 26.25 6.10 -2.57
C ALA A 705 27.55 6.82 -2.18
N PHE A 706 28.49 6.08 -1.58
CA PHE A 706 29.84 6.55 -1.30
C PHE A 706 30.65 6.80 -2.58
N ASN A 707 31.72 7.58 -2.47
CA ASN A 707 32.68 7.77 -3.55
C ASN A 707 33.38 6.45 -3.90
N SER A 708 33.80 6.34 -5.17
CA SER A 708 34.52 5.16 -5.66
C SER A 708 35.98 5.09 -5.21
N ASP A 709 36.55 6.20 -4.74
CA ASP A 709 37.93 6.25 -4.25
C ASP A 709 38.00 5.61 -2.84
N PRO A 710 38.81 4.55 -2.65
CA PRO A 710 38.94 3.93 -1.34
C PRO A 710 39.46 4.86 -0.24
N GLY A 711 40.26 5.87 -0.59
CA GLY A 711 40.80 6.85 0.35
C GLY A 711 39.73 7.80 0.92
N ASP A 712 38.58 7.92 0.26
CA ASP A 712 37.49 8.77 0.73
C ASP A 712 36.65 8.13 1.83
N ARG A 713 36.57 6.78 1.87
CA ARG A 713 35.62 6.08 2.77
C ARG A 713 35.82 6.46 4.23
N ILE A 714 37.06 6.52 4.69
CA ILE A 714 37.41 6.88 6.07
C ILE A 714 37.05 8.32 6.46
N HIS A 715 36.75 9.18 5.49
CA HIS A 715 36.31 10.56 5.70
C HIS A 715 34.81 10.75 5.50
N GLN A 716 34.13 9.74 4.93
CA GLN A 716 32.69 9.76 4.67
C GLN A 716 31.92 8.90 5.68
N ASP A 717 32.40 7.70 5.99
CA ASP A 717 31.81 6.72 6.92
C ASP A 717 32.13 7.08 8.38
N ILE A 718 31.69 8.27 8.80
CA ILE A 718 32.00 8.90 10.08
C ILE A 718 30.73 9.31 10.85
N GLY A 719 29.64 8.56 10.67
CA GLY A 719 28.42 8.74 11.44
C GLY A 719 27.52 9.89 10.96
N LEU A 720 26.39 10.04 11.64
CA LEU A 720 25.40 11.07 11.34
C LEU A 720 25.85 12.47 11.79
N ASP A 721 26.79 12.58 12.73
CA ASP A 721 27.35 13.86 13.17
C ASP A 721 28.46 14.39 12.25
N GLY A 722 28.98 13.55 11.35
CA GLY A 722 30.03 13.94 10.41
C GLY A 722 31.37 14.20 11.10
N LEU A 723 31.61 13.61 12.28
CA LEU A 723 32.82 13.78 13.06
C LEU A 723 33.53 12.43 13.22
N THR A 724 34.86 12.46 13.22
CA THR A 724 35.61 11.27 13.69
C THR A 724 35.74 11.36 15.20
N ASN A 725 35.87 10.22 15.89
CA ASN A 725 36.18 10.15 17.33
C ASN A 725 37.24 11.17 17.81
N ALA A 726 38.31 11.40 17.03
CA ALA A 726 39.36 12.36 17.38
C ALA A 726 38.88 13.82 17.33
N VAL A 727 38.02 14.16 16.37
CA VAL A 727 37.42 15.49 16.23
C VAL A 727 36.33 15.69 17.28
N GLU A 728 35.52 14.66 17.56
CA GLU A 728 34.50 14.68 18.62
C GLU A 728 35.06 15.07 19.98
N GLN A 729 36.26 14.58 20.36
CA GLN A 729 36.89 14.94 21.64
C GLN A 729 37.11 16.45 21.76
N SER A 730 37.44 17.11 20.66
CA SER A 730 37.63 18.57 20.62
C SER A 730 36.30 19.31 20.50
N PHE A 731 35.36 18.80 19.71
CA PHE A 731 34.04 19.39 19.49
C PHE A 731 33.19 19.36 20.77
N PHE A 732 33.15 18.21 21.44
CA PHE A 732 32.42 17.96 22.68
C PHE A 732 33.27 18.15 23.95
N ALA A 733 34.34 18.94 23.89
CA ALA A 733 35.23 19.18 25.03
C ALA A 733 34.49 19.70 26.27
N ASN A 734 33.43 20.51 26.09
CA ASN A 734 32.58 20.99 27.18
C ASN A 734 31.79 19.86 27.84
N TYR A 735 31.21 18.95 27.04
CA TYR A 735 30.52 17.77 27.55
C TYR A 735 31.49 16.85 28.33
N LEU A 736 32.66 16.56 27.75
CA LEU A 736 33.66 15.72 28.40
C LEU A 736 34.16 16.31 29.72
N LYS A 737 34.36 17.62 29.77
CA LYS A 737 34.68 18.34 31.01
C LYS A 737 33.55 18.24 32.03
N ASP A 738 32.31 18.40 31.61
CA ASP A 738 31.13 18.25 32.47
C ASP A 738 31.02 16.82 33.03
N VAL A 739 31.29 15.78 32.23
CA VAL A 739 31.34 14.38 32.71
C VAL A 739 32.45 14.22 33.75
N GLN A 740 33.65 14.72 33.48
CA GLN A 740 34.77 14.62 34.42
C GLN A 740 34.47 15.30 35.76
N ILE A 741 33.80 16.46 35.74
CA ILE A 741 33.45 17.23 36.94
C ILE A 741 32.32 16.54 37.73
N ASN A 742 31.26 16.09 37.05
CA ASN A 742 30.02 15.66 37.71
C ASN A 742 29.93 14.16 37.96
N ALA A 743 30.51 13.33 37.08
CA ALA A 743 30.51 11.87 37.18
C ALA A 743 31.90 11.30 37.53
N GLY A 744 32.97 12.09 37.39
CA GLY A 744 34.32 11.70 37.81
C GLY A 744 35.14 11.01 36.71
N VAL A 745 36.37 10.62 37.08
CA VAL A 745 37.39 10.17 36.12
C VAL A 745 37.05 8.85 35.43
N ASN A 746 36.39 7.92 36.11
CA ASN A 746 36.03 6.63 35.52
C ASN A 746 34.95 6.79 34.46
N ALA A 747 33.93 7.62 34.72
CA ALA A 747 32.92 7.99 33.73
C ALA A 747 33.55 8.72 32.53
N TYR A 748 34.48 9.65 32.77
CA TYR A 748 35.23 10.33 31.70
C TYR A 748 35.98 9.32 30.81
N ASN A 749 36.72 8.39 31.41
CA ASN A 749 37.45 7.37 30.67
C ASN A 749 36.53 6.43 29.86
N ALA A 750 35.28 6.24 30.30
CA ALA A 750 34.29 5.43 29.61
C ALA A 750 33.68 6.12 28.38
N VAL A 751 33.73 7.46 28.29
CA VAL A 751 33.10 8.23 27.20
C VAL A 751 34.10 8.94 26.28
N VAL A 752 35.33 9.22 26.74
CA VAL A 752 36.31 10.02 25.97
C VAL A 752 36.76 9.34 24.67
N GLY A 753 36.76 8.00 24.64
CA GLY A 753 37.15 7.24 23.46
C GLY A 753 36.12 7.28 22.32
N ASP A 754 34.87 7.60 22.66
CA ASP A 754 33.73 7.64 21.75
C ASP A 754 32.68 8.62 22.31
N PRO A 755 32.90 9.93 22.23
CA PRO A 755 31.97 10.92 22.76
C PRO A 755 30.55 10.80 22.19
N SER A 756 30.37 10.50 20.91
CA SER A 756 29.05 10.33 20.26
C SER A 756 28.41 8.95 20.48
N ALA A 757 29.13 7.95 20.97
CA ALA A 757 28.65 6.58 21.22
C ALA A 757 28.11 5.83 19.98
N ASP A 758 28.62 6.15 18.80
CA ASP A 758 28.12 5.71 17.50
C ASP A 758 29.11 4.83 16.71
N ASN A 759 30.24 4.45 17.31
CA ASN A 759 31.17 3.49 16.71
C ASN A 759 30.53 2.14 16.37
N TYR A 760 30.80 1.68 15.15
CA TYR A 760 30.49 0.33 14.70
C TYR A 760 31.52 -0.69 15.19
N HIS A 761 31.04 -1.90 15.50
CA HIS A 761 31.92 -3.05 15.69
C HIS A 761 31.36 -4.32 15.06
N TYR A 762 32.17 -4.98 14.23
CA TYR A 762 31.78 -6.25 13.63
C TYR A 762 31.73 -7.36 14.68
N PHE A 763 30.68 -8.18 14.65
CA PHE A 763 30.45 -9.21 15.67
C PHE A 763 31.51 -10.33 15.70
N LEU A 764 32.32 -10.49 14.64
CA LEU A 764 33.46 -11.42 14.57
C LEU A 764 34.83 -10.75 14.78
N GLY A 765 34.88 -9.52 15.31
CA GLY A 765 36.15 -8.94 15.75
C GLY A 765 36.86 -9.86 16.74
N THR A 766 38.18 -10.03 16.58
CA THR A 766 38.99 -10.93 17.41
C THR A 766 39.12 -10.46 18.86
N ASP A 767 38.97 -9.16 19.09
CA ASP A 767 38.91 -8.56 20.42
C ASP A 767 37.63 -8.94 21.19
N TYR A 768 36.60 -9.44 20.50
CA TYR A 768 35.37 -9.95 21.10
C TYR A 768 35.46 -11.44 21.48
N ASP A 769 36.62 -12.09 21.36
CA ASP A 769 36.81 -13.53 21.62
C ASP A 769 36.52 -14.01 23.05
N ASN A 770 36.27 -13.10 23.99
CA ASN A 770 35.78 -13.43 25.32
C ASN A 770 34.26 -13.23 25.48
N LEU A 771 33.59 -12.54 24.55
CA LEU A 771 32.17 -12.17 24.60
C LEU A 771 31.26 -13.26 24.02
N LYS A 772 30.07 -13.42 24.61
CA LYS A 772 29.05 -14.34 24.11
C LYS A 772 28.24 -13.71 22.97
N THR A 773 27.49 -14.54 22.23
CA THR A 773 26.80 -14.14 20.98
C THR A 773 26.00 -12.84 21.09
N VAL A 774 25.16 -12.70 22.12
CA VAL A 774 24.31 -11.51 22.31
C VAL A 774 25.13 -10.23 22.53
N GLU A 775 26.22 -10.32 23.30
CA GLU A 775 27.08 -9.18 23.62
C GLU A 775 27.84 -8.68 22.38
N ARG A 776 28.21 -9.59 21.47
CA ARG A 776 28.93 -9.27 20.23
C ARG A 776 28.13 -8.37 19.29
N TYR A 777 26.81 -8.40 19.36
CA TYR A 777 25.94 -7.54 18.54
C TYR A 777 25.69 -6.15 19.14
N LYS A 778 26.14 -5.88 20.37
CA LYS A 778 25.81 -4.63 21.09
C LYS A 778 26.19 -3.36 20.32
N ASN A 779 27.32 -3.37 19.61
CA ASN A 779 27.82 -2.24 18.82
C ASN A 779 27.68 -2.45 17.29
N PHE A 780 26.97 -3.48 16.86
CA PHE A 780 26.82 -3.79 15.44
C PHE A 780 25.97 -2.76 14.68
N ASN A 781 25.14 -2.00 15.39
CA ASN A 781 24.28 -0.97 14.81
C ASN A 781 24.91 0.43 14.81
N GLY A 782 26.18 0.57 15.20
CA GLY A 782 26.91 1.85 15.09
C GLY A 782 26.99 2.32 13.64
N VAL A 783 27.16 3.63 13.45
CA VAL A 783 27.19 4.27 12.14
C VAL A 783 28.60 4.69 11.73
N GLU A 784 29.48 5.13 12.64
CA GLU A 784 30.89 5.40 12.31
C GLU A 784 31.62 4.09 12.00
N GLY A 785 32.12 3.96 10.76
CA GLY A 785 32.91 2.81 10.32
C GLY A 785 32.10 1.54 10.02
N ASN A 786 30.80 1.66 9.72
CA ASN A 786 29.93 0.51 9.46
C ASN A 786 30.01 0.00 8.00
N SER A 787 30.69 0.75 7.15
CA SER A 787 30.85 0.51 5.72
C SER A 787 32.33 0.41 5.27
N PRO A 788 33.21 -0.37 5.94
CA PRO A 788 34.60 -0.50 5.53
C PRO A 788 34.74 -1.19 4.16
N ILE A 789 35.79 -0.83 3.42
CA ILE A 789 36.12 -1.45 2.13
C ILE A 789 36.82 -2.79 2.37
N SER A 790 36.37 -3.85 1.70
CA SER A 790 37.01 -5.16 1.80
C SER A 790 38.41 -5.15 1.18
N THR A 791 39.43 -5.47 1.98
CA THR A 791 40.84 -5.52 1.58
C THR A 791 41.35 -6.96 1.37
N GLY A 792 40.49 -7.88 0.89
CA GLY A 792 40.88 -9.26 0.55
C GLY A 792 40.61 -10.33 1.62
N GLY A 793 39.67 -10.07 2.56
CA GLY A 793 39.15 -11.03 3.55
C GLY A 793 37.62 -11.07 3.57
N PRO A 794 36.99 -11.81 4.50
CA PRO A 794 35.54 -11.75 4.68
C PRO A 794 35.10 -10.32 4.98
N SER A 795 34.03 -9.86 4.33
CA SER A 795 33.53 -8.49 4.51
C SER A 795 33.09 -8.28 5.96
N THR A 796 33.69 -7.29 6.62
CA THR A 796 33.31 -6.84 7.96
C THR A 796 32.31 -5.68 7.92
N SER A 797 31.86 -5.29 6.72
CA SER A 797 30.89 -4.22 6.52
C SER A 797 29.47 -4.69 6.83
N ALA A 798 28.72 -3.88 7.58
CA ALA A 798 27.30 -4.08 7.84
C ALA A 798 26.45 -3.57 6.68
N THR A 799 26.87 -2.49 6.04
CA THR A 799 26.22 -1.89 4.87
C THR A 799 27.26 -1.36 3.88
N THR A 800 26.85 -1.21 2.62
CA THR A 800 27.63 -0.54 1.57
C THR A 800 27.03 0.82 1.18
N ILE A 801 25.93 1.18 1.82
CA ILE A 801 25.15 2.39 1.57
C ILE A 801 25.48 3.37 2.71
N PRO A 802 25.78 4.65 2.40
CA PRO A 802 26.06 5.66 3.41
C PRO A 802 24.87 5.88 4.35
N ASN A 803 25.18 6.22 5.60
CA ASN A 803 24.16 6.59 6.57
C ASN A 803 23.65 7.99 6.23
N VAL A 804 22.32 8.11 6.10
CA VAL A 804 21.63 9.35 5.78
C VAL A 804 20.34 9.45 6.61
N GLU A 805 19.94 10.66 6.97
CA GLU A 805 18.63 10.93 7.61
C GLU A 805 17.50 11.02 6.57
N ASP A 806 17.41 9.97 5.75
CA ASP A 806 16.41 9.77 4.69
C ASP A 806 16.18 8.26 4.56
N ILE A 807 15.27 7.74 5.38
CA ILE A 807 15.02 6.31 5.59
C ILE A 807 14.15 5.77 4.46
N ASN A 808 13.17 6.54 3.99
CA ASN A 808 12.34 6.14 2.85
C ASN A 808 12.97 6.43 1.48
N ARG A 809 14.12 7.13 1.44
CA ARG A 809 14.92 7.43 0.25
C ARG A 809 14.19 8.31 -0.76
N ASP A 810 13.40 9.26 -0.27
CA ASP A 810 12.69 10.21 -1.12
C ASP A 810 13.48 11.51 -1.39
N ASN A 811 14.72 11.57 -0.91
CA ASN A 811 15.67 12.69 -0.92
C ASN A 811 15.31 13.87 -0.01
N ASN A 812 14.24 13.77 0.78
CA ASN A 812 13.84 14.79 1.74
C ASN A 812 14.10 14.32 3.16
N LEU A 813 14.16 15.29 4.08
CA LEU A 813 14.14 15.02 5.50
C LEU A 813 12.71 15.23 5.99
N SER A 814 12.03 14.17 6.40
CA SER A 814 10.77 14.34 7.12
C SER A 814 11.04 14.76 8.56
N THR A 815 10.65 15.97 8.96
CA THR A 815 10.76 16.45 10.35
C THR A 815 9.44 16.35 11.12
N VAL A 816 8.46 15.63 10.56
CA VAL A 816 7.07 15.68 11.02
C VAL A 816 6.73 14.46 11.87
N GLU A 817 6.00 14.71 12.95
CA GLU A 817 5.50 13.68 13.86
C GLU A 817 3.97 13.69 13.87
N SER A 818 3.40 12.69 13.21
CA SER A 818 1.95 12.54 13.01
C SER A 818 1.61 11.05 12.93
N TYR A 819 1.33 10.42 14.07
CA TYR A 819 1.24 8.96 14.17
C TYR A 819 0.20 8.48 15.20
N PHE A 820 -0.15 7.21 15.07
CA PHE A 820 -0.92 6.45 16.04
C PHE A 820 0.03 5.66 16.94
N GLN A 821 -0.25 5.61 18.24
CA GLN A 821 0.55 4.89 19.23
C GLN A 821 -0.19 3.71 19.84
N TYR A 822 0.56 2.63 20.06
CA TYR A 822 0.15 1.42 20.76
C TYR A 822 1.22 1.05 21.78
N HIS A 823 0.82 0.66 22.99
CA HIS A 823 1.72 0.18 24.04
C HIS A 823 1.49 -1.30 24.36
N ILE A 824 2.54 -1.99 24.78
CA ILE A 824 2.53 -3.35 25.31
C ILE A 824 3.38 -3.34 26.57
N SER A 825 2.85 -3.83 27.68
CA SER A 825 3.64 -3.89 28.91
C SER A 825 4.57 -5.10 28.92
N LEU A 826 5.83 -4.90 29.30
CA LEU A 826 6.87 -5.92 29.44
C LEU A 826 7.11 -6.22 30.92
N LYS A 827 6.07 -6.69 31.61
CA LYS A 827 6.13 -7.11 33.02
C LYS A 827 5.81 -8.60 33.13
N PRO A 828 6.53 -9.36 34.00
CA PRO A 828 6.23 -10.77 34.20
C PRO A 828 4.77 -11.05 34.59
N SER A 829 4.15 -10.15 35.38
CA SER A 829 2.74 -10.25 35.78
C SER A 829 1.77 -10.22 34.60
N ASP A 830 2.07 -9.41 33.60
CA ASP A 830 1.17 -9.14 32.48
C ASP A 830 1.26 -10.25 31.43
N PHE A 831 2.42 -10.92 31.34
CA PHE A 831 2.59 -12.17 30.60
C PHE A 831 1.93 -13.35 31.32
N ALA A 832 1.96 -13.36 32.66
CA ALA A 832 1.28 -14.38 33.47
C ALA A 832 -0.26 -14.28 33.41
N GLY A 833 -0.82 -13.12 33.08
CA GLY A 833 -2.26 -12.91 32.87
C GLY A 833 -2.87 -13.77 31.76
N GLY A 834 -2.05 -14.25 30.82
CA GLY A 834 -2.45 -15.21 29.81
C GLY A 834 -3.13 -14.59 28.58
N VAL A 835 -3.86 -15.43 27.84
CA VAL A 835 -4.58 -15.03 26.63
C VAL A 835 -5.70 -14.05 26.97
N GLY A 836 -5.79 -12.95 26.22
CA GLY A 836 -6.82 -11.92 26.37
C GLY A 836 -6.37 -10.65 27.10
N THR A 837 -5.21 -10.69 27.78
CA THR A 837 -4.56 -9.51 28.38
C THR A 837 -3.38 -9.04 27.54
N ASN A 838 -3.03 -7.74 27.59
CA ASN A 838 -1.82 -7.20 26.96
C ASN A 838 -1.66 -7.54 25.45
N TYR A 839 -2.77 -7.64 24.70
CA TYR A 839 -2.82 -8.07 23.29
C TYR A 839 -2.36 -9.50 23.00
N ILE A 840 -2.20 -10.36 24.01
CA ILE A 840 -1.81 -11.77 23.84
C ILE A 840 -3.01 -12.57 23.32
N THR A 841 -2.85 -13.23 22.17
CA THR A 841 -3.90 -14.04 21.52
C THR A 841 -3.66 -15.54 21.59
N ASP A 842 -2.40 -15.95 21.74
CA ASP A 842 -2.02 -17.36 21.85
C ASP A 842 -0.74 -17.52 22.68
N ILE A 843 -0.60 -18.67 23.33
CA ILE A 843 0.57 -19.05 24.13
C ILE A 843 0.91 -20.49 23.77
N PHE A 844 2.00 -20.67 23.05
CA PHE A 844 2.50 -21.99 22.70
C PHE A 844 3.62 -22.40 23.66
N THR A 845 3.41 -23.48 24.41
CA THR A 845 4.42 -24.04 25.33
C THR A 845 5.05 -25.27 24.71
N THR A 846 6.37 -25.29 24.63
CA THR A 846 7.13 -26.41 24.07
C THR A 846 8.42 -26.65 24.87
N THR A 847 9.15 -27.70 24.50
CA THR A 847 10.54 -27.88 24.93
C THR A 847 11.42 -27.48 23.76
N GLY A 848 12.41 -26.63 23.99
CA GLY A 848 13.33 -26.14 22.97
C GLY A 848 13.91 -27.30 22.16
N GLN A 849 13.88 -27.17 20.84
CA GLN A 849 14.42 -28.16 19.91
C GLN A 849 15.85 -27.79 19.52
N ASN A 850 16.63 -28.76 19.03
CA ASN A 850 17.99 -28.55 18.52
C ASN A 850 18.95 -27.89 19.54
N ILE A 851 18.75 -28.18 20.83
CA ILE A 851 19.61 -27.73 21.93
C ILE A 851 20.96 -28.45 21.85
N LYS A 852 22.05 -27.69 21.71
CA LYS A 852 23.38 -28.22 21.38
C LYS A 852 24.09 -28.88 22.57
N ASP A 853 23.77 -28.47 23.80
CA ASP A 853 24.31 -29.06 25.03
C ASP A 853 23.56 -30.31 25.51
N GLY A 854 22.47 -30.69 24.83
CA GLY A 854 21.64 -31.84 25.17
C GLY A 854 20.67 -31.63 26.33
N SER A 855 20.60 -30.42 26.89
CA SER A 855 19.64 -30.09 27.96
C SER A 855 18.21 -29.96 27.42
N SER A 856 17.24 -30.18 28.31
CA SER A 856 15.82 -29.94 28.04
C SER A 856 15.42 -28.58 28.62
N LYS A 857 15.00 -27.65 27.76
CA LYS A 857 14.63 -26.28 28.15
C LYS A 857 13.16 -26.00 27.81
N PRO A 858 12.24 -26.03 28.80
CA PRO A 858 10.87 -25.57 28.59
C PRO A 858 10.88 -24.10 28.15
N ILE A 859 10.11 -23.78 27.10
CA ILE A 859 10.01 -22.42 26.56
C ILE A 859 8.58 -22.12 26.14
N LYS A 860 8.20 -20.85 26.25
CA LYS A 860 6.92 -20.33 25.79
C LYS A 860 7.14 -19.34 24.65
N TRP A 861 6.21 -19.38 23.71
CA TRP A 861 6.07 -18.44 22.61
C TRP A 861 4.74 -17.73 22.75
N TYR A 862 4.76 -16.40 22.80
CA TYR A 862 3.58 -15.57 22.92
C TYR A 862 3.26 -14.95 21.57
N GLN A 863 2.02 -15.11 21.13
CA GLN A 863 1.49 -14.39 19.98
C GLN A 863 0.82 -13.11 20.45
N PHE A 864 1.29 -11.98 19.94
CA PHE A 864 0.66 -10.68 20.11
C PHE A 864 -0.05 -10.27 18.83
N LYS A 865 -1.22 -9.64 18.99
CA LYS A 865 -2.01 -9.11 17.87
C LYS A 865 -2.64 -7.78 18.27
N ILE A 866 -2.07 -6.69 17.77
CA ILE A 866 -2.47 -5.32 18.11
C ILE A 866 -3.40 -4.77 17.02
N PRO A 867 -4.67 -4.49 17.31
CA PRO A 867 -5.60 -3.89 16.35
C PRO A 867 -5.23 -2.43 16.06
N ILE A 868 -4.90 -2.12 14.80
CA ILE A 868 -4.45 -0.76 14.44
C ILE A 868 -5.60 0.27 14.49
N LYS A 869 -6.85 -0.14 14.30
CA LYS A 869 -7.98 0.80 14.25
C LYS A 869 -8.38 1.36 15.63
N THR A 870 -7.79 0.82 16.71
CA THR A 870 -8.04 1.25 18.09
C THR A 870 -6.74 1.71 18.74
N PRO A 871 -6.17 2.85 18.29
CA PRO A 871 -4.95 3.38 18.87
C PRO A 871 -5.20 3.92 20.29
N GLU A 872 -4.19 3.85 21.13
CA GLU A 872 -4.24 4.44 22.48
C GLU A 872 -4.18 5.97 22.41
N ALA A 873 -3.32 6.48 21.53
CA ALA A 873 -3.16 7.92 21.32
C ALA A 873 -2.97 8.23 19.83
N LYS A 874 -3.47 9.40 19.43
CA LYS A 874 -3.24 10.03 18.13
C LYS A 874 -2.43 11.29 18.37
N ILE A 875 -1.25 11.36 17.76
CA ILE A 875 -0.31 12.49 17.88
C ILE A 875 -0.25 13.21 16.53
N GLY A 876 -0.25 14.54 16.53
CA GLY A 876 -0.19 15.35 15.32
C GLY A 876 -1.51 15.42 14.53
N GLY A 877 -1.39 15.64 13.21
CA GLY A 877 -2.51 15.93 12.30
C GLY A 877 -3.14 14.74 11.59
N ILE A 878 -2.69 13.51 11.84
CA ILE A 878 -3.10 12.29 11.12
C ILE A 878 -4.55 11.95 11.39
N ASP A 879 -5.42 11.86 10.37
CA ASP A 879 -6.84 11.53 10.58
C ASP A 879 -7.19 10.07 10.29
N ASN A 880 -6.45 9.45 9.38
CA ASN A 880 -6.78 8.13 8.84
C ASN A 880 -5.51 7.32 8.53
N PHE A 881 -5.71 6.10 8.03
CA PHE A 881 -4.62 5.16 7.74
C PHE A 881 -4.23 5.14 6.25
N GLN A 882 -4.54 6.19 5.48
CA GLN A 882 -4.28 6.24 4.04
C GLN A 882 -2.81 6.57 3.70
N SER A 883 -2.10 7.26 4.59
CA SER A 883 -0.71 7.69 4.38
C SER A 883 0.14 7.34 5.59
N ILE A 884 0.49 6.06 5.69
CA ILE A 884 1.39 5.52 6.71
C ILE A 884 2.77 5.30 6.09
N ARG A 885 3.72 6.18 6.39
CA ARG A 885 5.06 6.13 5.78
C ARG A 885 6.09 5.38 6.62
N PHE A 886 5.95 5.43 7.93
CA PHE A 886 6.94 4.92 8.87
C PHE A 886 6.31 4.10 10.00
N MET A 887 7.11 3.18 10.53
CA MET A 887 6.87 2.52 11.80
C MET A 887 8.07 2.75 12.70
N ARG A 888 7.84 3.19 13.94
CA ARG A 888 8.85 3.29 15.00
C ARG A 888 8.49 2.34 16.13
N MET A 889 9.46 1.55 16.57
CA MET A 889 9.35 0.64 17.70
C MET A 889 10.36 1.05 18.78
N PHE A 890 9.92 1.20 20.03
CA PHE A 890 10.82 1.60 21.11
C PHE A 890 10.47 0.99 22.46
N VAL A 891 11.47 0.86 23.33
CA VAL A 891 11.32 0.39 24.70
C VAL A 891 11.57 1.57 25.65
N LYS A 892 10.74 1.71 26.68
CA LYS A 892 10.88 2.69 27.77
C LYS A 892 10.42 2.07 29.09
N GLY A 893 10.81 2.64 30.23
CA GLY A 893 10.31 2.17 31.54
C GLY A 893 11.03 0.93 32.07
N ALA A 894 12.11 0.49 31.41
CA ALA A 894 12.84 -0.70 31.83
C ALA A 894 13.89 -0.37 32.89
N ASP A 895 13.90 -1.14 33.98
CA ASP A 895 14.87 -1.00 35.06
C ASP A 895 16.15 -1.83 34.81
N LYS A 896 16.06 -2.86 33.97
CA LYS A 896 17.11 -3.84 33.67
C LYS A 896 17.13 -4.18 32.16
N PRO A 897 18.16 -4.89 31.67
CA PRO A 897 18.20 -5.31 30.28
C PRO A 897 16.99 -6.18 29.88
N VAL A 898 16.46 -5.91 28.69
CA VAL A 898 15.33 -6.63 28.10
C VAL A 898 15.73 -7.13 26.71
N ILE A 899 15.56 -8.43 26.46
CA ILE A 899 15.85 -9.05 25.15
C ILE A 899 14.57 -9.69 24.62
N LEU A 900 14.10 -9.22 23.47
CA LEU A 900 12.95 -9.76 22.76
C LEU A 900 13.43 -10.48 21.50
N ARG A 901 13.01 -11.74 21.29
CA ARG A 901 13.33 -12.52 20.09
C ARG A 901 12.07 -12.79 19.31
N PHE A 902 11.91 -12.12 18.18
CA PHE A 902 10.75 -12.20 17.32
C PHE A 902 10.94 -13.32 16.28
N ALA A 903 10.19 -14.42 16.43
CA ALA A 903 10.09 -15.45 15.40
C ALA A 903 9.35 -14.92 14.16
N ARG A 904 8.34 -14.09 14.38
CA ARG A 904 7.63 -13.30 13.35
C ARG A 904 7.41 -11.89 13.86
N LEU A 905 7.44 -10.91 12.97
CA LEU A 905 6.99 -9.54 13.20
C LEU A 905 6.42 -9.07 11.87
N GLU A 906 5.11 -8.86 11.79
CA GLU A 906 4.41 -8.71 10.53
C GLU A 906 3.18 -7.80 10.63
N LEU A 907 2.84 -7.14 9.52
CA LEU A 907 1.52 -6.51 9.37
C LEU A 907 0.58 -7.52 8.74
N VAL A 908 -0.57 -7.75 9.37
CA VAL A 908 -1.60 -8.66 8.87
C VAL A 908 -2.66 -7.87 8.13
N ARG A 909 -2.85 -8.19 6.85
CA ARG A 909 -3.99 -7.74 6.07
C ARG A 909 -5.06 -8.82 6.00
N GLY A 910 -6.31 -8.41 6.13
CA GLY A 910 -7.47 -9.29 5.99
C GLY A 910 -8.25 -9.00 4.71
N GLU A 911 -8.87 -10.00 4.11
CA GLU A 911 -9.83 -9.79 3.00
C GLU A 911 -11.23 -9.43 3.53
N TRP A 912 -11.57 -9.95 4.70
CA TRP A 912 -12.83 -9.73 5.38
C TRP A 912 -12.77 -8.49 6.27
N ARG A 913 -13.82 -7.65 6.23
CA ARG A 913 -13.92 -6.40 6.98
C ARG A 913 -15.02 -6.48 8.05
N LYS A 914 -14.84 -5.76 9.16
CA LYS A 914 -15.84 -5.62 10.24
C LYS A 914 -17.00 -4.74 9.76
N TYR A 915 -18.23 -5.22 9.92
CA TYR A 915 -19.44 -4.46 9.69
C TYR A 915 -19.80 -3.65 10.95
N GLY A 916 -19.59 -2.33 10.91
CA GLY A 916 -19.73 -1.44 12.07
C GLY A 916 -21.11 -0.80 12.28
N PHE A 917 -22.14 -1.21 11.53
CA PHE A 917 -23.48 -0.62 11.59
C PHE A 917 -24.48 -1.57 12.24
N ASP A 918 -25.58 -1.02 12.76
CA ASP A 918 -26.68 -1.83 13.30
C ASP A 918 -27.32 -2.67 12.19
N LEU A 919 -27.60 -3.93 12.52
CA LEU A 919 -28.17 -4.95 11.63
C LEU A 919 -29.65 -5.20 11.91
N LEU A 920 -30.20 -4.72 13.03
CA LEU A 920 -31.56 -5.03 13.47
C LEU A 920 -32.64 -4.26 12.73
N THR A 921 -32.30 -3.09 12.22
CA THR A 921 -33.26 -2.20 11.59
C THR A 921 -32.74 -1.80 10.20
N PRO A 922 -33.54 -1.92 9.13
CA PRO A 922 -33.15 -1.41 7.83
C PRO A 922 -33.05 0.12 7.86
N GLY A 923 -31.87 0.70 7.64
CA GLY A 923 -31.68 2.16 7.65
C GLY A 923 -30.21 2.58 7.61
N ILE A 924 -29.98 3.89 7.44
CA ILE A 924 -28.65 4.52 7.58
C ILE A 924 -28.54 4.93 9.04
N TYR A 925 -27.62 4.30 9.78
CA TYR A 925 -27.32 4.63 11.17
C TYR A 925 -25.91 5.19 11.25
N VAL A 926 -25.64 6.04 12.23
CA VAL A 926 -24.25 6.33 12.62
C VAL A 926 -23.67 5.01 13.16
N PRO A 927 -22.45 4.60 12.76
CA PRO A 927 -21.78 3.45 13.35
C PRO A 927 -21.83 3.57 14.87
N ASN A 928 -22.64 2.73 15.51
CA ASN A 928 -22.69 2.62 16.94
C ASN A 928 -21.96 1.33 17.29
N ASP A 929 -20.64 1.36 17.11
CA ASP A 929 -19.79 0.44 17.84
C ASP A 929 -19.95 0.85 19.31
N ASP A 930 -20.95 0.22 19.95
CA ASP A 930 -21.10 0.27 21.39
C ASP A 930 -19.71 0.00 21.99
N ALA A 931 -19.14 1.00 22.65
CA ALA A 931 -17.76 0.96 23.13
C ALA A 931 -17.52 -0.21 24.10
N THR A 932 -18.59 -0.84 24.59
CA THR A 932 -18.53 -2.00 25.48
C THR A 932 -18.36 -3.33 24.74
N THR A 933 -18.87 -3.47 23.50
CA THR A 933 -18.81 -4.71 22.72
C THR A 933 -17.51 -4.81 21.92
N ARG A 934 -16.65 -5.77 22.27
CA ARG A 934 -15.43 -6.06 21.48
C ARG A 934 -15.76 -7.06 20.38
N PHE A 935 -15.46 -6.73 19.13
CA PHE A 935 -15.62 -7.63 17.99
C PHE A 935 -14.34 -7.69 17.14
N ASP A 936 -13.73 -8.87 17.00
CA ASP A 936 -12.48 -9.11 16.28
C ASP A 936 -12.62 -10.18 15.20
N ILE A 937 -11.94 -9.95 14.07
CA ILE A 937 -11.87 -10.88 12.92
C ILE A 937 -10.42 -11.36 12.80
N ALA A 938 -10.23 -12.67 12.74
CA ALA A 938 -8.92 -13.29 12.55
C ALA A 938 -9.04 -14.47 11.59
N ALA A 939 -7.90 -14.98 11.10
CA ALA A 939 -7.82 -16.35 10.61
C ALA A 939 -7.28 -17.25 11.73
N VAL A 940 -7.82 -18.46 11.81
CA VAL A 940 -7.23 -19.58 12.55
C VAL A 940 -6.81 -20.62 11.54
N ASN A 941 -5.65 -21.24 11.75
CA ASN A 941 -5.12 -22.19 10.79
C ASN A 941 -4.42 -23.38 11.46
N ILE A 942 -4.24 -24.45 10.69
CA ILE A 942 -3.68 -25.71 11.21
C ILE A 942 -2.19 -25.59 11.54
N GLU A 943 -1.45 -24.76 10.83
CA GLU A 943 0.00 -24.61 11.00
C GLU A 943 0.38 -23.83 12.26
N GLU A 944 -0.40 -22.80 12.63
CA GLU A 944 -0.13 -21.87 13.72
C GLU A 944 -1.03 -22.12 14.92
N ASN A 945 -2.30 -22.45 14.72
CA ASN A 945 -3.29 -22.59 15.80
C ASN A 945 -3.72 -24.05 16.03
N GLY A 946 -3.04 -25.02 15.43
CA GLY A 946 -3.35 -26.45 15.61
C GLY A 946 -3.13 -27.00 17.02
N SER A 947 -2.44 -26.23 17.88
CA SER A 947 -2.18 -26.53 19.29
C SER A 947 -2.76 -25.49 20.26
N LYS A 948 -3.55 -24.53 19.75
CA LYS A 948 -4.14 -23.43 20.53
C LYS A 948 -5.02 -23.94 21.66
N GLN A 949 -5.02 -23.25 22.80
CA GLN A 949 -5.91 -23.51 23.94
C GLN A 949 -6.91 -22.34 24.12
N PRO A 950 -8.16 -22.60 24.57
CA PRO A 950 -8.72 -23.90 24.98
C PRO A 950 -9.21 -24.78 23.81
N VAL A 951 -9.39 -24.21 22.61
CA VAL A 951 -9.86 -24.92 21.43
C VAL A 951 -8.80 -24.84 20.34
N ASN A 952 -8.28 -25.99 19.94
CA ASN A 952 -7.30 -26.09 18.87
C ASN A 952 -7.97 -26.20 17.50
N TYR A 953 -7.32 -25.68 16.47
CA TYR A 953 -7.81 -25.83 15.11
C TYR A 953 -7.54 -27.25 14.60
N VAL A 954 -8.58 -27.94 14.15
CA VAL A 954 -8.50 -29.26 13.52
C VAL A 954 -9.18 -29.20 12.16
N LEU A 955 -8.72 -30.03 11.22
CA LEU A 955 -9.30 -30.07 9.88
C LEU A 955 -10.80 -30.42 9.96
N PRO A 956 -11.67 -29.66 9.27
CA PRO A 956 -13.09 -29.98 9.20
C PRO A 956 -13.33 -31.38 8.60
N PRO A 957 -14.36 -32.13 9.04
CA PRO A 957 -14.67 -33.44 8.49
C PRO A 957 -14.90 -33.39 6.97
N GLY A 958 -14.20 -34.24 6.22
CA GLY A 958 -14.32 -34.33 4.76
C GLY A 958 -13.45 -33.36 3.97
N ILE A 959 -12.66 -32.51 4.64
CA ILE A 959 -11.67 -31.64 4.02
C ILE A 959 -10.26 -32.18 4.29
N ASP A 960 -9.47 -32.33 3.22
CA ASP A 960 -8.07 -32.71 3.28
C ASP A 960 -7.20 -31.48 2.97
N ARG A 961 -6.06 -31.36 3.65
CA ARG A 961 -5.03 -30.36 3.28
C ARG A 961 -4.64 -30.53 1.82
N GLU A 962 -4.61 -29.42 1.11
CA GLU A 962 -4.16 -29.41 -0.29
C GLU A 962 -2.69 -29.81 -0.40
N THR A 963 -2.31 -30.43 -1.51
CA THR A 963 -0.92 -30.75 -1.81
C THR A 963 -0.39 -29.82 -2.87
N ASN A 964 0.80 -29.25 -2.66
CA ASN A 964 1.46 -28.47 -3.68
C ASN A 964 1.89 -29.38 -4.84
N ALA A 965 1.20 -29.27 -5.97
CA ALA A 965 1.47 -30.05 -7.19
C ALA A 965 2.65 -29.50 -8.00
N SER A 966 3.10 -28.26 -7.71
CA SER A 966 4.21 -27.60 -8.42
C SER A 966 5.58 -27.97 -7.85
N SER A 967 5.65 -28.51 -6.63
CA SER A 967 6.89 -28.97 -6.01
C SER A 967 7.17 -30.44 -6.35
N ALA A 968 8.45 -30.78 -6.57
CA ALA A 968 8.88 -32.15 -6.86
C ALA A 968 8.53 -33.17 -5.74
N ASN A 969 8.31 -32.67 -4.52
CA ASN A 969 7.82 -33.44 -3.38
C ASN A 969 6.41 -32.96 -3.00
N LEU A 970 5.55 -33.89 -2.58
CA LEU A 970 4.19 -33.59 -2.12
C LEU A 970 4.24 -32.96 -0.72
N VAL A 971 4.23 -31.63 -0.66
CA VAL A 971 4.10 -30.86 0.58
C VAL A 971 2.65 -30.46 0.79
N LYS A 972 2.15 -30.61 2.00
CA LYS A 972 0.79 -30.16 2.35
C LYS A 972 0.79 -28.66 2.58
N LEU A 973 -0.17 -27.96 1.97
CA LEU A 973 -0.42 -26.53 2.17
C LEU A 973 -1.17 -26.30 3.48
N ASN A 974 -1.25 -25.05 3.92
CA ASN A 974 -2.02 -24.67 5.10
C ASN A 974 -3.53 -24.96 4.88
N GLU A 975 -4.29 -24.94 5.97
CA GLU A 975 -5.76 -24.93 5.96
C GLU A 975 -6.21 -23.87 6.95
N GLN A 976 -7.09 -22.96 6.52
CA GLN A 976 -7.51 -21.83 7.33
C GLN A 976 -9.03 -21.72 7.48
N SER A 977 -9.46 -20.97 8.49
CA SER A 977 -10.86 -20.57 8.67
C SER A 977 -10.94 -19.20 9.34
N MET A 978 -12.03 -18.48 9.09
CA MET A 978 -12.29 -17.22 9.78
C MET A 978 -12.69 -17.48 11.24
N SER A 979 -12.09 -16.71 12.15
CA SER A 979 -12.40 -16.69 13.58
C SER A 979 -13.03 -15.34 13.94
N LEU A 980 -14.29 -15.37 14.36
CA LEU A 980 -15.01 -14.22 14.87
C LEU A 980 -15.02 -14.26 16.40
N THR A 981 -14.38 -13.29 17.04
CA THR A 981 -14.36 -13.18 18.51
C THR A 981 -15.25 -12.03 18.94
N VAL A 982 -16.18 -12.30 19.86
CA VAL A 982 -17.09 -11.29 20.39
C VAL A 982 -17.12 -11.33 21.92
N CYS A 983 -17.04 -10.17 22.55
CA CYS A 983 -17.23 -10.00 24.00
C CYS A 983 -18.26 -8.90 24.26
N ASN A 984 -19.05 -9.05 25.33
CA ASN A 984 -20.07 -8.08 25.76
C ASN A 984 -21.05 -7.68 24.64
N LEU A 985 -21.55 -8.65 23.88
CA LEU A 985 -22.63 -8.40 22.92
C LEU A 985 -23.96 -8.33 23.68
N ASP A 986 -24.65 -7.20 23.61
CA ASP A 986 -25.97 -7.05 24.23
C ASP A 986 -27.00 -7.99 23.59
N ASP A 987 -28.00 -8.37 24.40
CA ASP A 987 -29.13 -9.15 23.90
C ASP A 987 -29.85 -8.45 22.75
N GLY A 988 -30.19 -9.21 21.72
CA GLY A 988 -30.76 -8.72 20.49
C GLY A 988 -29.78 -8.06 19.50
N LYS A 989 -28.56 -7.64 19.88
CA LYS A 989 -27.58 -7.05 18.94
C LYS A 989 -26.83 -8.13 18.16
N SER A 990 -26.34 -7.79 16.97
CA SER A 990 -25.47 -8.65 16.16
C SER A 990 -24.22 -7.92 15.67
N ARG A 991 -23.21 -8.69 15.24
CA ARG A 991 -22.00 -8.23 14.55
C ARG A 991 -21.77 -9.11 13.33
N ALA A 992 -21.22 -8.53 12.27
CA ALA A 992 -20.97 -9.25 11.02
C ALA A 992 -19.59 -8.92 10.43
N ALA A 993 -19.08 -9.86 9.65
CA ALA A 993 -17.95 -9.67 8.75
C ALA A 993 -18.48 -9.70 7.31
N TYR A 994 -17.88 -8.91 6.42
CA TYR A 994 -18.25 -8.89 5.01
C TYR A 994 -17.04 -8.77 4.11
N LYS A 995 -17.17 -9.27 2.88
CA LYS A 995 -16.23 -9.05 1.78
C LYS A 995 -17.01 -8.68 0.52
N ASN A 996 -16.37 -7.99 -0.40
CA ASN A 996 -16.96 -7.74 -1.71
C ASN A 996 -16.59 -8.89 -2.64
N ALA A 997 -17.59 -9.43 -3.34
CA ALA A 997 -17.37 -10.46 -4.34
C ALA A 997 -18.35 -10.24 -5.50
N ASP A 998 -17.91 -10.56 -6.71
CA ASP A 998 -18.76 -10.63 -7.90
C ASP A 998 -19.02 -12.10 -8.19
N LEU A 999 -20.25 -12.55 -7.91
CA LEU A 999 -20.61 -13.96 -7.90
C LEU A 999 -21.93 -14.17 -8.62
N ASP A 1000 -21.97 -15.13 -9.54
CA ASP A 1000 -23.21 -15.62 -10.12
C ASP A 1000 -23.51 -17.02 -9.60
N VAL A 1001 -24.50 -17.12 -8.72
CA VAL A 1001 -24.90 -18.39 -8.06
C VAL A 1001 -26.18 -18.98 -8.63
N ARG A 1002 -26.59 -18.57 -9.84
CA ARG A 1002 -27.86 -18.98 -10.47
C ARG A 1002 -27.76 -20.28 -11.26
N SER A 1003 -26.54 -20.80 -11.48
CA SER A 1003 -26.24 -21.98 -12.30
C SER A 1003 -26.35 -23.30 -11.57
#